data_AF-A0A414B5U7-F1
#
_entry.id   AF-A0A414B5U7-F1
#
_cell.length_a   1.000
_cell.length_b   1.000
_cell.length_c   1.000
_cell.angle_alpha   90.00
_cell.angle_beta   90.00
_cell.angle_gamma   90.00
#
_symmetry.space_group_name_H-M   'P 1'
#
loop_
_entity.id
_entity.type
_entity.pdbx_description
1 polymer ?
#
loop_
_entity_poly.entity_id
_entity_poly.type
_entity_poly.pdbx_seq_one_letter_code
_entity_poly.pdbx_strand_id
1 'polypeptide(L)'
;MKKSKNVTRIKCKMISLCLSSVMIISSFMSINVMADSSDQIINSLTDIPAVLEDWDTPALGSGKIYYRKTSAKIGSATPAQNYQTALNTSFKDNQYPINGADSSLADDWQYLAATIAEKLYPNDISIQYLKAATKYGNSIKIPNQIGSLSDTHITSYKGTDNSLSNAQSQAMKQIKKTSSEYDAKEIEELKKDTKTSPVYFRTAILSGKEMGMFDAYDALTVYFHNFKITPIYPMQQGTYKQEISDIQEDSPIYSSGFRNDTGVEVFGSQTLTNSTTYGAVNTVSGSKSYAYEKSSSVSYSNDLGVFGNIAASVGFSTTEAMEKGWSEEKSESKTLDTSTQASLNLPPYTATSIKQQQKKQKAVTYYKCPVLISYDVTVAVYHQLIQSEYYSSIIARFHGDDARKSLKNRAILNPAHTDANEINWANVKSDDIAKKTINRISQNVLMCSAGGSYTETLITTESKIDELIATRPLAKVVADRNEQKLKEKENFSLNQIKLEGRNENESAYYGFQGKKGTWKMTDADGNTIENENIILSGTKGKQKITVQKAGTYYLTYFIDEDEYNTADHRNQYAANLTVTRPTVKLIVEKVSLNNNADTNNPQINNITIRAISSKIAPGKKIKLTTNLPKSKIKWITSNPKLATVDKNGVVKINKKAAIKIQIK
;
A
#
# COMPACT_ATOMS: atom_id res chain seq x y z
N MET A 1 -10.10 37.69 -16.32
CA MET A 1 -8.97 38.30 -15.55
C MET A 1 -7.73 37.41 -15.66
N LYS A 2 -6.62 37.96 -16.14
CA LYS A 2 -5.29 37.31 -16.24
C LYS A 2 -4.59 37.31 -14.87
N LYS A 3 -4.19 36.12 -14.38
CA LYS A 3 -3.15 35.80 -13.35
C LYS A 3 -3.28 34.27 -13.12
N SER A 4 -2.29 33.37 -13.07
CA SER A 4 -0.83 33.39 -13.04
C SER A 4 -0.37 31.98 -13.46
N LYS A 5 0.38 31.83 -14.56
CA LYS A 5 0.91 30.53 -15.07
C LYS A 5 2.26 30.12 -14.44
N ASN A 6 2.73 30.81 -13.39
CA ASN A 6 4.09 30.63 -12.85
C ASN A 6 4.19 29.90 -11.50
N VAL A 7 3.08 29.43 -10.91
CA VAL A 7 3.12 28.73 -9.60
C VAL A 7 3.28 27.20 -9.74
N THR A 8 2.94 26.62 -10.90
CA THR A 8 2.98 25.17 -11.12
C THR A 8 4.40 24.63 -11.35
N ARG A 9 5.35 25.47 -11.79
CA ARG A 9 6.71 25.02 -12.14
C ARG A 9 7.68 24.90 -10.96
N ILE A 10 7.31 25.39 -9.77
CA ILE A 10 8.15 25.36 -8.56
C ILE A 10 7.80 24.16 -7.66
N LYS A 11 6.59 23.59 -7.75
CA LYS A 11 6.22 22.39 -6.96
C LYS A 11 6.79 21.08 -7.51
N CYS A 12 7.06 20.96 -8.81
CA CYS A 12 7.64 19.74 -9.39
C CYS A 12 9.16 19.58 -9.20
N LYS A 13 9.88 20.62 -8.73
CA LYS A 13 11.32 20.50 -8.41
C LYS A 13 11.62 20.17 -6.95
N MET A 14 10.61 20.24 -6.06
CA MET A 14 10.81 19.98 -4.62
C MET A 14 10.52 18.51 -4.22
N ILE A 15 9.85 17.73 -5.09
CA ILE A 15 9.58 16.30 -4.84
C ILE A 15 10.75 15.41 -5.30
N SER A 16 11.63 15.90 -6.18
CA SER A 16 12.79 15.15 -6.67
C SER A 16 14.06 15.31 -5.81
N LEU A 17 14.03 16.07 -4.71
CA LEU A 17 15.21 16.36 -3.88
C LEU A 17 15.13 15.87 -2.43
N CYS A 18 14.11 15.07 -2.07
CA CYS A 18 14.03 14.45 -0.73
C CYS A 18 14.47 12.98 -0.69
N LEU A 19 14.89 12.39 -1.82
CA LEU A 19 15.40 11.01 -1.88
C LEU A 19 16.91 10.86 -1.57
N SER A 20 17.59 11.91 -1.11
CA SER A 20 19.05 11.85 -0.92
C SER A 20 19.58 12.52 0.36
N SER A 21 18.78 12.69 1.42
CA SER A 21 19.27 13.31 2.67
C SER A 21 18.59 12.88 3.97
N VAL A 22 18.31 11.58 4.17
CA VAL A 22 18.11 11.02 5.53
C VAL A 22 18.79 9.65 5.60
N MET A 23 20.11 9.67 5.73
CA MET A 23 20.86 8.56 6.31
C MET A 23 21.68 9.19 7.43
N ILE A 24 21.43 8.78 8.68
CA ILE A 24 22.27 8.86 9.90
C ILE A 24 21.40 9.12 11.16
N ILE A 25 21.44 8.11 12.04
CA ILE A 25 21.02 8.02 13.46
C ILE A 25 19.54 7.73 13.76
N SER A 26 19.25 6.45 14.04
CA SER A 26 18.46 6.06 15.22
C SER A 26 18.74 4.60 15.60
N SER A 27 19.75 4.39 16.44
CA SER A 27 19.79 3.26 17.37
C SER A 27 18.86 3.54 18.55
N PHE A 28 18.13 2.51 19.00
CA PHE A 28 17.25 2.42 20.19
C PHE A 28 15.81 2.95 20.07
N MET A 29 14.87 2.06 19.79
CA MET A 29 14.00 1.37 20.77
C MET A 29 12.89 0.65 20.00
N SER A 30 12.80 -0.67 20.15
CA SER A 30 11.67 -1.45 19.65
C SER A 30 10.43 -1.11 20.46
N ILE A 31 9.73 -0.04 20.09
CA ILE A 31 8.34 0.12 20.48
C ILE A 31 7.57 -0.85 19.59
N ASN A 32 7.16 -1.99 20.15
CA ASN A 32 6.13 -2.83 19.55
C ASN A 32 4.82 -2.02 19.54
N VAL A 33 4.64 -1.15 18.55
CA VAL A 33 3.31 -0.71 18.15
C VAL A 33 2.70 -1.95 17.51
N MET A 34 1.84 -2.66 18.24
CA MET A 34 1.00 -3.68 17.62
C MET A 34 0.24 -2.98 16.51
N ALA A 35 0.48 -3.37 15.25
CA ALA A 35 -0.32 -2.88 14.14
C ALA A 35 -1.79 -3.20 14.46
N ASP A 36 -2.66 -2.19 14.44
CA ASP A 36 -4.10 -2.38 14.65
C ASP A 36 -4.59 -3.46 13.66
N SER A 37 -5.46 -4.36 14.12
CA SER A 37 -6.05 -5.34 13.20
C SER A 37 -6.92 -4.63 12.16
N SER A 38 -7.11 -5.24 10.98
CA SER A 38 -7.93 -4.64 9.91
C SER A 38 -9.34 -4.26 10.40
N ASP A 39 -9.92 -5.05 11.30
CA ASP A 39 -11.22 -4.74 11.91
C ASP A 39 -11.16 -3.54 12.85
N GLN A 40 -10.08 -3.35 13.61
CA GLN A 40 -9.90 -2.17 14.47
C GLN A 40 -9.82 -0.90 13.62
N ILE A 41 -9.03 -0.94 12.54
CA ILE A 41 -8.93 0.16 11.59
C ILE A 41 -10.31 0.48 11.01
N ILE A 42 -11.00 -0.52 10.46
CA ILE A 42 -12.33 -0.33 9.85
C ILE A 42 -13.32 0.22 10.86
N ASN A 43 -13.35 -0.31 12.10
CA ASN A 43 -14.28 0.15 13.13
C ASN A 43 -14.05 1.62 13.53
N SER A 44 -12.80 2.09 13.46
CA SER A 44 -12.44 3.50 13.76
C SER A 44 -12.88 4.50 12.69
N LEU A 45 -13.20 4.05 11.47
CA LEU A 45 -13.63 4.91 10.37
C LEU A 45 -14.99 5.57 10.66
N THR A 46 -15.21 6.76 10.07
CA THR A 46 -16.52 7.40 10.10
C THR A 46 -17.58 6.45 9.59
N ASP A 47 -18.64 6.28 10.39
CA ASP A 47 -19.71 5.34 10.08
C ASP A 47 -20.63 5.88 8.98
N ILE A 48 -21.37 5.00 8.31
CA ILE A 48 -22.30 5.40 7.25
C ILE A 48 -23.43 6.27 7.84
N PRO A 49 -23.96 7.25 7.07
CA PRO A 49 -25.03 8.12 7.54
C PRO A 49 -26.28 7.33 7.95
N ALA A 50 -27.04 7.88 8.91
CA ALA A 50 -28.27 7.24 9.40
C ALA A 50 -29.35 7.14 8.31
N VAL A 51 -29.43 8.15 7.43
CA VAL A 51 -30.32 8.20 6.27
C VAL A 51 -29.55 8.77 5.09
N LEU A 52 -29.66 8.14 3.92
CA LEU A 52 -29.29 8.72 2.63
C LEU A 52 -30.55 8.90 1.79
N GLU A 53 -30.69 10.06 1.15
CA GLU A 53 -31.80 10.35 0.24
C GLU A 53 -31.36 10.14 -1.20
N ASP A 54 -32.23 9.53 -2.01
CA ASP A 54 -32.04 9.34 -3.45
C ASP A 54 -33.41 9.38 -4.16
N TRP A 55 -33.44 9.09 -5.46
CA TRP A 55 -34.63 9.06 -6.30
C TRP A 55 -34.80 7.70 -6.98
N ASP A 56 -36.03 7.20 -6.99
CA ASP A 56 -36.37 6.01 -7.75
C ASP A 56 -36.15 6.23 -9.26
N THR A 57 -36.00 5.13 -9.99
CA THR A 57 -35.96 5.17 -11.46
C THR A 57 -37.27 5.70 -12.05
N PRO A 58 -37.26 6.22 -13.29
CA PRO A 58 -38.49 6.65 -13.97
C PRO A 58 -39.58 5.57 -14.03
N ALA A 59 -39.19 4.30 -14.21
CA ALA A 59 -40.11 3.16 -14.20
C ALA A 59 -40.84 2.97 -12.86
N LEU A 60 -40.27 3.49 -11.77
CA LEU A 60 -40.85 3.48 -10.43
C LEU A 60 -41.44 4.85 -10.05
N GLY A 61 -41.71 5.71 -11.04
CA GLY A 61 -42.38 6.99 -10.86
C GLY A 61 -41.51 8.12 -10.29
N SER A 62 -40.18 7.96 -10.25
CA SER A 62 -39.23 8.99 -9.78
C SER A 62 -39.58 9.62 -8.43
N GLY A 63 -40.11 8.81 -7.50
CA GLY A 63 -40.37 9.24 -6.14
C GLY A 63 -39.10 9.28 -5.29
N LYS A 64 -39.12 10.08 -4.21
CA LYS A 64 -38.03 10.08 -3.22
C LYS A 64 -37.90 8.71 -2.56
N ILE A 65 -36.65 8.33 -2.28
CA ILE A 65 -36.28 7.12 -1.55
C ILE A 65 -35.29 7.42 -0.45
N TYR A 66 -35.41 6.64 0.62
CA TYR A 66 -34.66 6.80 1.85
C TYR A 66 -33.93 5.50 2.18
N TYR A 67 -32.62 5.48 2.03
CA TYR A 67 -31.77 4.40 2.51
C TYR A 67 -31.58 4.56 4.02
N ARG A 68 -32.21 3.68 4.79
CA ARG A 68 -32.22 3.71 6.25
C ARG A 68 -31.14 2.79 6.79
N LYS A 69 -30.18 3.37 7.51
CA LYS A 69 -29.17 2.59 8.22
C LYS A 69 -29.84 1.67 9.24
N THR A 70 -29.46 0.41 9.21
CA THR A 70 -29.95 -0.60 10.16
C THR A 70 -28.93 -0.86 11.26
N SER A 71 -29.37 -1.53 12.32
CA SER A 71 -28.47 -2.01 13.39
C SER A 71 -27.69 -3.26 12.99
N ALA A 72 -27.95 -3.85 11.82
CA ALA A 72 -27.26 -5.05 11.36
C ALA A 72 -25.85 -4.72 10.83
N LYS A 73 -24.88 -5.56 11.20
CA LYS A 73 -23.49 -5.48 10.74
C LYS A 73 -23.16 -6.71 9.91
N ILE A 74 -22.84 -6.51 8.63
CA ILE A 74 -22.49 -7.62 7.75
C ILE A 74 -21.20 -8.27 8.27
N GLY A 75 -21.21 -9.60 8.38
CA GLY A 75 -20.07 -10.40 8.88
C GLY A 75 -20.04 -10.65 10.39
N SER A 76 -20.88 -10.01 11.22
CA SER A 76 -20.86 -10.21 12.69
C SER A 76 -21.73 -11.35 13.20
N ALA A 77 -22.65 -11.87 12.38
CA ALA A 77 -23.60 -12.93 12.72
C ALA A 77 -23.97 -13.73 11.46
N THR A 78 -24.82 -14.76 11.62
CA THR A 78 -25.34 -15.50 10.46
C THR A 78 -26.17 -14.57 9.55
N PRO A 79 -26.22 -14.80 8.23
CA PRO A 79 -27.00 -13.96 7.30
C PRO A 79 -28.45 -13.80 7.73
N ALA A 80 -29.12 -14.88 8.16
CA ALA A 80 -30.52 -14.84 8.59
C ALA A 80 -30.74 -13.94 9.81
N GLN A 81 -29.85 -13.98 10.82
CA GLN A 81 -29.92 -13.09 11.99
C GLN A 81 -29.64 -11.63 11.63
N ASN A 82 -28.74 -11.39 10.68
CA ASN A 82 -28.46 -10.03 10.20
C ASN A 82 -29.65 -9.47 9.43
N TYR A 83 -30.28 -10.23 8.55
CA TYR A 83 -31.50 -9.81 7.85
C TYR A 83 -32.67 -9.61 8.81
N GLN A 84 -32.84 -10.47 9.82
CA GLN A 84 -33.80 -10.27 10.89
C GLN A 84 -33.54 -8.95 11.62
N THR A 85 -32.31 -8.68 12.02
CA THR A 85 -31.93 -7.43 12.70
C THR A 85 -32.20 -6.22 11.81
N ALA A 86 -31.88 -6.32 10.52
CA ALA A 86 -32.11 -5.26 9.55
C ALA A 86 -33.61 -4.92 9.42
N LEU A 87 -34.44 -5.94 9.17
CA LEU A 87 -35.89 -5.79 9.02
C LEU A 87 -36.61 -5.31 10.28
N ASN A 88 -36.08 -5.63 11.46
CA ASN A 88 -36.60 -5.19 12.76
C ASN A 88 -35.99 -3.86 13.23
N THR A 89 -35.10 -3.22 12.47
CA THR A 89 -34.56 -1.93 12.89
C THR A 89 -35.67 -0.88 12.84
N SER A 90 -35.96 -0.29 14.00
CA SER A 90 -36.94 0.79 14.12
C SER A 90 -36.42 2.07 13.47
N PHE A 91 -37.29 2.75 12.74
CA PHE A 91 -37.02 4.06 12.17
C PHE A 91 -38.25 4.97 12.31
N LYS A 92 -38.01 6.27 12.18
CA LYS A 92 -39.05 7.28 12.13
C LYS A 92 -39.23 7.78 10.69
N ASP A 93 -40.45 7.69 10.20
CA ASP A 93 -40.87 8.29 8.93
C ASP A 93 -41.70 9.55 9.21
N ASN A 94 -41.10 10.71 8.93
CA ASN A 94 -41.75 12.01 9.18
C ASN A 94 -42.83 12.30 8.12
N GLN A 95 -42.77 11.68 6.94
CA GLN A 95 -43.75 11.89 5.89
C GLN A 95 -45.00 11.05 6.13
N TYR A 96 -44.82 9.83 6.65
CA TYR A 96 -45.91 8.91 6.96
C TYR A 96 -45.85 8.44 8.43
N PRO A 97 -46.13 9.33 9.40
CA PRO A 97 -46.11 8.95 10.81
C PRO A 97 -47.25 7.98 11.13
N ILE A 98 -46.94 6.93 11.90
CA ILE A 98 -47.93 5.96 12.41
C ILE A 98 -47.93 6.04 13.94
N ASN A 99 -49.01 6.58 14.52
CA ASN A 99 -49.32 6.62 15.95
C ASN A 99 -48.18 7.08 16.90
N GLY A 100 -47.22 7.87 16.40
CA GLY A 100 -46.05 8.31 17.18
C GLY A 100 -45.05 7.20 17.55
N ALA A 101 -45.22 5.97 17.04
CA ALA A 101 -44.43 4.81 17.42
C ALA A 101 -43.25 4.57 16.46
N ASP A 102 -42.05 4.45 17.03
CA ASP A 102 -40.87 3.95 16.31
C ASP A 102 -41.13 2.51 15.85
N SER A 103 -40.96 2.28 14.56
CA SER A 103 -41.44 1.05 13.93
C SER A 103 -40.54 0.60 12.78
N SER A 104 -40.62 -0.70 12.47
CA SER A 104 -39.72 -1.34 11.52
C SER A 104 -40.45 -1.73 10.24
N LEU A 105 -39.71 -2.02 9.16
CA LEU A 105 -40.33 -2.53 7.93
C LEU A 105 -40.99 -3.89 8.16
N ALA A 106 -40.48 -4.71 9.08
CA ALA A 106 -41.15 -5.93 9.48
C ALA A 106 -42.51 -5.68 10.13
N ASP A 107 -42.70 -4.57 10.85
CA ASP A 107 -43.99 -4.19 11.43
C ASP A 107 -44.94 -3.67 10.34
N ASP A 108 -44.42 -2.86 9.42
CA ASP A 108 -45.17 -2.34 8.26
C ASP A 108 -45.73 -3.47 7.39
N TRP A 109 -44.89 -4.46 7.06
CA TRP A 109 -45.31 -5.63 6.28
C TRP A 109 -46.30 -6.52 7.02
N GLN A 110 -46.14 -6.71 8.33
CA GLN A 110 -47.08 -7.52 9.12
C GLN A 110 -48.48 -6.89 9.18
N TYR A 111 -48.56 -5.56 9.36
CA TYR A 111 -49.84 -4.84 9.32
C TYR A 111 -50.49 -4.89 7.94
N LEU A 112 -49.69 -4.66 6.88
CA LEU A 112 -50.17 -4.72 5.51
C LEU A 112 -50.71 -6.11 5.17
N ALA A 113 -49.98 -7.16 5.54
CA ALA A 113 -50.40 -8.55 5.35
C ALA A 113 -51.74 -8.85 6.04
N ALA A 114 -51.90 -8.42 7.29
CA ALA A 114 -53.15 -8.63 8.02
C ALA A 114 -54.33 -7.84 7.42
N THR A 115 -54.06 -6.64 6.88
CA THR A 115 -55.07 -5.84 6.18
C THR A 115 -55.46 -6.49 4.85
N ILE A 116 -54.50 -7.04 4.09
CA ILE A 116 -54.79 -7.78 2.85
C ILE A 116 -55.69 -8.98 3.17
N ALA A 117 -55.33 -9.77 4.19
CA ALA A 117 -56.14 -10.90 4.63
C ALA A 117 -57.56 -10.48 5.03
N GLU A 118 -57.71 -9.40 5.81
CA GLU A 118 -59.02 -8.86 6.21
C GLU A 118 -59.88 -8.46 5.01
N LYS A 119 -59.28 -7.91 3.95
CA LYS A 119 -60.03 -7.49 2.75
C LYS A 119 -60.36 -8.64 1.81
N LEU A 120 -59.53 -9.69 1.77
CA LEU A 120 -59.80 -10.91 1.00
C LEU A 120 -60.86 -11.77 1.67
N TYR A 121 -60.87 -11.81 3.00
CA TYR A 121 -61.79 -12.61 3.81
C TYR A 121 -62.58 -11.72 4.78
N PRO A 122 -63.44 -10.80 4.29
CA PRO A 122 -64.13 -9.81 5.12
C PRO A 122 -65.13 -10.43 6.11
N ASN A 123 -65.58 -11.66 5.84
CA ASN A 123 -66.50 -12.40 6.71
C ASN A 123 -65.78 -13.18 7.82
N ASP A 124 -64.45 -13.26 7.77
CA ASP A 124 -63.66 -13.93 8.80
C ASP A 124 -63.28 -12.93 9.90
N ILE A 125 -63.99 -13.05 11.03
CA ILE A 125 -63.79 -12.19 12.18
C ILE A 125 -62.45 -12.45 12.88
N SER A 126 -61.88 -13.66 12.79
CA SER A 126 -60.59 -14.00 13.40
C SER A 126 -59.45 -13.14 12.84
N ILE A 127 -59.48 -12.88 11.53
CA ILE A 127 -58.45 -12.09 10.85
C ILE A 127 -58.45 -10.62 11.31
N GLN A 128 -59.61 -10.07 11.66
CA GLN A 128 -59.69 -8.72 12.22
C GLN A 128 -58.95 -8.63 13.57
N TYR A 129 -59.03 -9.68 14.39
CA TYR A 129 -58.30 -9.76 15.66
C TYR A 129 -56.80 -10.00 15.47
N LEU A 130 -56.40 -10.81 14.49
CA LEU A 130 -54.99 -10.95 14.10
C LEU A 130 -54.38 -9.60 13.67
N LYS A 131 -55.13 -8.80 12.89
CA LYS A 131 -54.75 -7.42 12.52
C LYS A 131 -54.65 -6.52 13.75
N ALA A 132 -55.63 -6.58 14.67
CA ALA A 132 -55.62 -5.80 15.90
C ALA A 132 -54.45 -6.13 16.85
N ALA A 133 -53.87 -7.33 16.74
CA ALA A 133 -52.72 -7.76 17.53
C ALA A 133 -51.36 -7.36 16.91
N THR A 134 -51.35 -6.81 15.70
CA THR A 134 -50.13 -6.24 15.12
C THR A 134 -49.71 -4.96 15.86
N LYS A 135 -48.48 -4.50 15.63
CA LYS A 135 -47.92 -3.33 16.33
C LYS A 135 -48.77 -2.06 16.24
N TYR A 136 -49.49 -1.87 15.13
CA TYR A 136 -50.34 -0.68 14.93
C TYR A 136 -51.82 -0.93 15.20
N GLY A 137 -52.20 -2.18 15.49
CA GLY A 137 -53.54 -2.48 15.95
C GLY A 137 -53.79 -1.79 17.30
N ASN A 138 -55.02 -1.37 17.55
CA ASN A 138 -55.42 -0.62 18.74
C ASN A 138 -55.47 -1.46 20.03
N SER A 139 -54.65 -2.52 20.15
CA SER A 139 -54.59 -3.43 21.31
C SER A 139 -55.97 -3.72 21.88
N ILE A 140 -56.87 -4.22 21.03
CA ILE A 140 -58.23 -4.59 21.44
C ILE A 140 -58.09 -5.68 22.50
N LYS A 141 -58.75 -5.53 23.66
CA LYS A 141 -58.89 -6.63 24.61
C LYS A 141 -59.51 -7.80 23.86
N ILE A 142 -58.73 -8.87 23.69
CA ILE A 142 -59.16 -10.09 23.03
C ILE A 142 -60.38 -10.59 23.81
N PRO A 143 -61.58 -10.65 23.21
CA PRO A 143 -62.75 -11.20 23.88
C PRO A 143 -62.47 -12.65 24.27
N ASN A 144 -63.25 -13.20 25.21
CA ASN A 144 -63.17 -14.65 25.48
C ASN A 144 -63.84 -15.49 24.36
N GLN A 145 -64.54 -14.83 23.43
CA GLN A 145 -65.23 -15.49 22.33
C GLN A 145 -65.11 -14.65 21.04
N ILE A 146 -64.61 -15.26 19.96
CA ILE A 146 -64.47 -14.66 18.64
C ILE A 146 -65.06 -15.64 17.61
N GLY A 147 -66.20 -15.30 17.01
CA GLY A 147 -66.90 -16.22 16.11
C GLY A 147 -67.26 -17.54 16.81
N SER A 148 -66.86 -18.67 16.24
CA SER A 148 -67.05 -20.02 16.81
C SER A 148 -66.01 -20.40 17.88
N LEU A 149 -64.96 -19.59 18.06
CA LEU A 149 -63.89 -19.84 19.03
C LEU A 149 -64.24 -19.25 20.41
N SER A 150 -64.15 -20.07 21.45
CA SER A 150 -64.14 -19.65 22.87
C SER A 150 -62.74 -19.78 23.47
N ASP A 151 -62.48 -19.22 24.65
CA ASP A 151 -61.18 -19.23 25.32
C ASP A 151 -60.04 -18.74 24.41
N THR A 152 -60.29 -17.62 23.73
CA THR A 152 -59.41 -17.13 22.66
C THR A 152 -58.17 -16.42 23.17
N HIS A 153 -57.03 -16.74 22.56
CA HIS A 153 -55.71 -16.19 22.86
C HIS A 153 -54.99 -15.80 21.58
N ILE A 154 -54.22 -14.70 21.62
CA ILE A 154 -53.35 -14.34 20.50
C ILE A 154 -51.90 -14.44 20.95
N THR A 155 -51.10 -15.12 20.13
CA THR A 155 -49.66 -15.21 20.29
C THR A 155 -48.95 -14.75 19.02
N SER A 156 -47.73 -14.24 19.18
CA SER A 156 -46.89 -13.84 18.05
C SER A 156 -45.55 -14.55 18.16
N TYR A 157 -45.11 -15.11 17.05
CA TYR A 157 -43.81 -15.75 16.92
C TYR A 157 -43.00 -15.10 15.81
N LYS A 158 -41.68 -15.10 15.97
CA LYS A 158 -40.75 -14.74 14.92
C LYS A 158 -39.57 -15.71 14.93
N GLY A 159 -39.08 -16.06 13.75
CA GLY A 159 -38.00 -17.04 13.61
C GLY A 159 -37.20 -16.82 12.34
N THR A 160 -36.10 -17.55 12.24
CA THR A 160 -35.24 -17.58 11.05
C THR A 160 -34.94 -19.01 10.67
N ASP A 161 -34.86 -19.29 9.38
CA ASP A 161 -34.46 -20.59 8.85
C ASP A 161 -33.67 -20.43 7.53
N ASN A 162 -33.33 -21.54 6.88
CA ASN A 162 -32.52 -21.62 5.67
C ASN A 162 -33.30 -22.09 4.43
N SER A 163 -34.63 -22.20 4.50
CA SER A 163 -35.51 -22.40 3.34
C SER A 163 -36.95 -22.03 3.70
N LEU A 164 -37.81 -21.80 2.69
CA LEU A 164 -39.23 -21.54 2.93
C LEU A 164 -39.93 -22.77 3.51
N SER A 165 -39.58 -23.99 3.05
CA SER A 165 -40.10 -25.23 3.63
C SER A 165 -39.79 -25.34 5.12
N ASN A 166 -38.54 -25.14 5.52
CA ASN A 166 -38.16 -25.26 6.93
C ASN A 166 -38.79 -24.15 7.79
N ALA A 167 -38.83 -22.91 7.27
CA ALA A 167 -39.50 -21.80 7.93
C ALA A 167 -41.00 -22.06 8.14
N GLN A 168 -41.67 -22.66 7.15
CA GLN A 168 -43.05 -23.13 7.30
C GLN A 168 -43.14 -24.19 8.40
N SER A 169 -42.35 -25.26 8.35
CA SER A 169 -42.41 -26.31 9.38
C SER A 169 -42.12 -25.76 10.78
N GLN A 170 -41.25 -24.75 10.93
CA GLN A 170 -41.06 -24.06 12.21
C GLN A 170 -42.29 -23.24 12.63
N ALA A 171 -42.89 -22.46 11.73
CA ALA A 171 -44.13 -21.74 12.04
C ALA A 171 -45.24 -22.70 12.47
N MET A 172 -45.39 -23.82 11.75
CA MET A 172 -46.37 -24.87 12.03
C MET A 172 -46.11 -25.56 13.37
N LYS A 173 -44.85 -25.79 13.75
CA LYS A 173 -44.50 -26.28 15.10
C LYS A 173 -44.99 -25.35 16.20
N GLN A 174 -44.99 -24.03 15.98
CA GLN A 174 -45.51 -23.09 16.98
C GLN A 174 -47.04 -23.08 17.00
N ILE A 175 -47.68 -23.13 15.83
CA ILE A 175 -49.15 -23.26 15.70
C ILE A 175 -49.66 -24.53 16.40
N LYS A 176 -48.97 -25.67 16.21
CA LYS A 176 -49.30 -26.94 16.89
C LYS A 176 -49.03 -26.93 18.39
N LYS A 177 -48.16 -26.07 18.92
CA LYS A 177 -48.01 -25.93 20.38
C LYS A 177 -49.21 -25.23 21.01
N THR A 178 -49.93 -24.43 20.23
CA THR A 178 -51.10 -23.67 20.66
C THR A 178 -52.44 -24.38 20.36
N SER A 179 -52.43 -25.55 19.71
CA SER A 179 -53.61 -26.40 19.45
C SER A 179 -53.23 -27.88 19.63
N SER A 180 -53.89 -28.60 20.54
CA SER A 180 -53.44 -29.91 21.03
C SER A 180 -53.95 -31.13 20.26
N GLU A 181 -54.89 -30.98 19.32
CA GLU A 181 -55.64 -32.13 18.79
C GLU A 181 -55.61 -32.37 17.26
N TYR A 182 -55.31 -31.38 16.41
CA TYR A 182 -55.39 -31.57 14.94
C TYR A 182 -54.15 -31.13 14.15
N ASP A 183 -53.80 -31.91 13.12
CA ASP A 183 -52.69 -31.62 12.22
C ASP A 183 -52.96 -30.39 11.35
N ALA A 184 -52.33 -29.29 11.73
CA ALA A 184 -52.20 -28.10 10.91
C ALA A 184 -51.64 -28.46 9.52
N LYS A 185 -52.38 -28.16 8.44
CA LYS A 185 -51.97 -28.51 7.06
C LYS A 185 -50.95 -27.50 6.54
N GLU A 186 -49.77 -28.01 6.19
CA GLU A 186 -48.75 -27.26 5.47
C GLU A 186 -49.23 -26.89 4.07
N ILE A 187 -48.81 -25.73 3.58
CA ILE A 187 -49.04 -25.31 2.20
C ILE A 187 -48.02 -26.04 1.33
N GLU A 188 -48.53 -26.87 0.40
CA GLU A 188 -47.71 -27.73 -0.46
C GLU A 188 -46.71 -26.95 -1.32
N GLU A 189 -47.04 -25.72 -1.74
CA GLU A 189 -46.11 -24.85 -2.47
C GLU A 189 -44.88 -24.46 -1.62
N LEU A 190 -45.06 -24.09 -0.35
CA LEU A 190 -43.95 -23.73 0.54
C LEU A 190 -43.13 -24.95 0.93
N LYS A 191 -43.79 -26.10 1.11
CA LYS A 191 -43.16 -27.38 1.44
C LYS A 191 -42.24 -27.89 0.32
N LYS A 192 -42.57 -27.61 -0.93
CA LYS A 192 -41.73 -27.95 -2.08
C LYS A 192 -40.52 -27.03 -2.25
N ASP A 193 -40.53 -25.85 -1.63
CA ASP A 193 -39.41 -24.91 -1.70
C ASP A 193 -38.34 -25.26 -0.65
N THR A 194 -37.46 -26.18 -1.06
CA THR A 194 -36.30 -26.64 -0.30
C THR A 194 -35.02 -25.87 -0.65
N LYS A 195 -35.11 -24.80 -1.46
CA LYS A 195 -33.94 -24.04 -1.89
C LYS A 195 -33.28 -23.40 -0.67
N THR A 196 -32.00 -23.73 -0.46
CA THR A 196 -31.24 -23.16 0.65
C THR A 196 -31.05 -21.66 0.46
N SER A 197 -31.73 -20.86 1.26
CA SER A 197 -31.65 -19.41 1.32
C SER A 197 -32.11 -18.92 2.71
N PRO A 198 -31.49 -17.88 3.29
CA PRO A 198 -31.97 -17.29 4.52
C PRO A 198 -33.46 -16.88 4.41
N VAL A 199 -34.23 -17.25 5.42
CA VAL A 199 -35.64 -16.87 5.59
C VAL A 199 -35.81 -16.26 6.97
N TYR A 200 -36.49 -15.13 7.05
CA TYR A 200 -37.01 -14.57 8.28
C TYR A 200 -38.53 -14.62 8.22
N PHE A 201 -39.21 -14.98 9.30
CA PHE A 201 -40.66 -15.03 9.32
C PHE A 201 -41.25 -14.49 10.62
N ARG A 202 -42.48 -13.98 10.51
CA ARG A 202 -43.32 -13.57 11.65
C ARG A 202 -44.69 -14.20 11.50
N THR A 203 -45.16 -14.86 12.54
CA THR A 203 -46.47 -15.50 12.61
C THR A 203 -47.28 -14.83 13.71
N ALA A 204 -48.49 -14.38 13.40
CA ALA A 204 -49.52 -14.09 14.40
C ALA A 204 -50.50 -15.26 14.42
N ILE A 205 -50.87 -15.73 15.61
CA ILE A 205 -51.70 -16.91 15.81
C ILE A 205 -52.82 -16.53 16.76
N LEU A 206 -54.07 -16.71 16.34
CA LEU A 206 -55.26 -16.72 17.16
C LEU A 206 -55.60 -18.19 17.41
N SER A 207 -55.69 -18.59 18.67
CA SER A 207 -56.06 -19.96 19.06
C SER A 207 -57.21 -19.92 20.06
N GLY A 208 -58.07 -20.92 20.01
CA GLY A 208 -59.17 -21.08 20.97
C GLY A 208 -59.83 -22.45 20.81
N LYS A 209 -60.96 -22.63 21.47
CA LYS A 209 -61.79 -23.83 21.38
C LYS A 209 -62.98 -23.61 20.47
N GLU A 210 -63.07 -24.35 19.38
CA GLU A 210 -64.26 -24.40 18.55
C GLU A 210 -65.30 -25.36 19.15
N MET A 211 -66.56 -24.88 19.23
CA MET A 211 -67.68 -25.61 19.85
C MET A 211 -67.40 -26.07 21.30
N GLY A 212 -66.48 -25.40 22.00
CA GLY A 212 -66.07 -25.72 23.37
C GLY A 212 -65.33 -27.06 23.54
N MET A 213 -65.01 -27.77 22.45
CA MET A 213 -64.44 -29.12 22.50
C MET A 213 -63.13 -29.27 21.73
N PHE A 214 -62.93 -28.59 20.61
CA PHE A 214 -61.76 -28.82 19.74
C PHE A 214 -60.85 -27.61 19.70
N ASP A 215 -59.54 -27.82 19.84
CA ASP A 215 -58.58 -26.73 19.64
C ASP A 215 -58.52 -26.35 18.16
N ALA A 216 -58.74 -25.07 17.90
CA ALA A 216 -58.76 -24.51 16.56
C ALA A 216 -57.94 -23.21 16.50
N TYR A 217 -57.49 -22.86 15.30
CA TYR A 217 -56.63 -21.70 15.12
C TYR A 217 -56.83 -21.00 13.78
N ASP A 218 -56.44 -19.72 13.81
CA ASP A 218 -56.19 -18.89 12.66
C ASP A 218 -54.79 -18.28 12.77
N ALA A 219 -53.97 -18.43 11.74
CA ALA A 219 -52.64 -17.85 11.75
C ALA A 219 -52.31 -17.12 10.45
N LEU A 220 -51.59 -16.02 10.59
CA LEU A 220 -51.04 -15.25 9.50
C LEU A 220 -49.52 -15.24 9.61
N THR A 221 -48.83 -15.71 8.57
CA THR A 221 -47.36 -15.66 8.50
C THR A 221 -46.88 -14.80 7.35
N VAL A 222 -45.93 -13.91 7.65
CA VAL A 222 -45.16 -13.15 6.66
C VAL A 222 -43.76 -13.75 6.58
N TYR A 223 -43.40 -14.27 5.42
CA TYR A 223 -42.07 -14.78 5.10
C TYR A 223 -41.29 -13.76 4.29
N PHE A 224 -40.10 -13.40 4.76
CA PHE A 224 -39.10 -12.62 4.07
C PHE A 224 -38.01 -13.57 3.59
N HIS A 225 -37.73 -13.60 2.30
CA HIS A 225 -36.81 -14.58 1.70
C HIS A 225 -36.14 -13.99 0.45
N ASN A 226 -35.31 -14.81 -0.22
CA ASN A 226 -34.56 -14.40 -1.41
C ASN A 226 -33.77 -13.08 -1.22
N PHE A 227 -33.14 -12.94 -0.05
CA PHE A 227 -32.40 -11.73 0.30
C PHE A 227 -31.17 -11.57 -0.59
N LYS A 228 -30.90 -10.33 -1.03
CA LYS A 228 -29.70 -9.98 -1.78
C LYS A 228 -29.07 -8.72 -1.21
N ILE A 229 -27.76 -8.61 -1.39
CA ILE A 229 -26.98 -7.43 -1.05
C ILE A 229 -26.53 -6.71 -2.31
N THR A 230 -26.77 -5.39 -2.34
CA THR A 230 -26.27 -4.50 -3.39
C THR A 230 -25.42 -3.39 -2.74
N PRO A 231 -24.10 -3.34 -2.98
CA PRO A 231 -23.27 -2.30 -2.41
C PRO A 231 -23.56 -0.93 -3.05
N ILE A 232 -23.56 0.12 -2.22
CA ILE A 232 -23.60 1.53 -2.65
C ILE A 232 -22.23 2.12 -2.36
N TYR A 233 -21.74 2.98 -3.24
CA TYR A 233 -20.41 3.57 -3.08
C TYR A 233 -20.43 5.10 -3.13
N PRO A 234 -20.79 5.76 -2.02
CA PRO A 234 -20.50 7.18 -1.82
C PRO A 234 -19.21 7.31 -1.00
N MET A 235 -18.07 7.57 -1.65
CA MET A 235 -16.81 7.80 -0.94
C MET A 235 -16.65 9.27 -0.60
N GLN A 236 -16.93 9.62 0.66
CA GLN A 236 -16.63 10.94 1.22
C GLN A 236 -15.25 10.95 1.89
N GLN A 237 -14.63 12.13 2.06
CA GLN A 237 -13.39 12.24 2.83
C GLN A 237 -13.61 11.76 4.28
N GLY A 238 -12.72 10.90 4.78
CA GLY A 238 -12.78 10.34 6.14
C GLY A 238 -13.46 8.96 6.27
N THR A 239 -14.03 8.42 5.18
CA THR A 239 -14.66 7.08 5.19
C THR A 239 -13.70 5.94 4.84
N TYR A 240 -12.40 6.24 4.69
CA TYR A 240 -11.35 5.27 4.39
C TYR A 240 -10.02 5.66 5.05
N LYS A 241 -9.15 4.67 5.27
CA LYS A 241 -7.76 4.85 5.73
C LYS A 241 -6.82 4.12 4.78
N GLN A 242 -5.72 4.77 4.41
CA GLN A 242 -4.69 4.20 3.56
C GLN A 242 -3.42 3.91 4.36
N GLU A 243 -2.84 2.74 4.12
CA GLU A 243 -1.55 2.33 4.65
C GLU A 243 -0.66 1.88 3.49
N ILE A 244 0.54 2.46 3.39
CA ILE A 244 1.49 2.17 2.33
C ILE A 244 2.71 1.54 2.99
N SER A 245 3.13 0.38 2.48
CA SER A 245 4.35 -0.26 2.95
C SER A 245 5.58 0.52 2.48
N ASP A 246 6.67 0.36 3.23
CA ASP A 246 7.99 0.68 2.71
C ASP A 246 8.26 -0.13 1.43
N ILE A 247 9.16 0.40 0.60
CA ILE A 247 9.63 -0.28 -0.60
C ILE A 247 10.56 -1.40 -0.15
N GLN A 248 10.24 -2.63 -0.56
CA GLN A 248 11.10 -3.79 -0.37
C GLN A 248 11.91 -4.03 -1.64
N GLU A 249 13.22 -4.12 -1.52
CA GLU A 249 14.11 -4.48 -2.63
C GLU A 249 14.55 -5.93 -2.48
N ASP A 250 14.33 -6.73 -3.52
CA ASP A 250 14.81 -8.11 -3.56
C ASP A 250 16.33 -8.15 -3.82
N SER A 251 16.96 -9.30 -3.63
CA SER A 251 18.36 -9.45 -4.05
C SER A 251 18.47 -9.27 -5.57
N PRO A 252 19.49 -8.55 -6.07
CA PRO A 252 19.65 -8.33 -7.49
C PRO A 252 19.94 -9.64 -8.22
N ILE A 253 19.29 -9.82 -9.36
CA ILE A 253 19.51 -10.95 -10.26
C ILE A 253 20.50 -10.51 -11.33
N TYR A 254 21.52 -11.33 -11.57
CA TYR A 254 22.52 -11.09 -12.61
C TYR A 254 22.29 -12.05 -13.76
N SER A 255 22.21 -11.51 -14.96
CA SER A 255 22.13 -12.27 -16.21
C SER A 255 23.37 -12.00 -17.08
N SER A 256 23.62 -12.88 -18.05
CA SER A 256 24.70 -12.71 -19.02
C SER A 256 24.48 -11.42 -19.81
N GLY A 257 25.39 -10.47 -19.67
CA GLY A 257 25.36 -9.21 -20.43
C GLY A 257 26.30 -9.26 -21.63
N PHE A 258 27.28 -8.38 -21.62
CA PHE A 258 28.22 -8.16 -22.70
C PHE A 258 29.57 -8.81 -22.41
N ARG A 259 30.23 -9.34 -23.44
CA ARG A 259 31.55 -9.97 -23.31
C ARG A 259 32.40 -9.75 -24.55
N ASN A 260 33.64 -9.32 -24.35
CA ASN A 260 34.66 -9.19 -25.37
C ASN A 260 35.91 -9.95 -24.93
N ASP A 261 36.18 -11.09 -25.57
CA ASP A 261 37.37 -11.91 -25.33
C ASP A 261 38.45 -11.71 -26.41
N THR A 262 38.38 -10.61 -27.16
CA THR A 262 39.33 -10.29 -28.24
C THR A 262 40.34 -9.23 -27.78
N GLY A 263 41.43 -9.09 -28.55
CA GLY A 263 42.47 -8.08 -28.34
C GLY A 263 42.12 -6.66 -28.81
N VAL A 264 40.90 -6.43 -29.33
CA VAL A 264 40.46 -5.13 -29.85
C VAL A 264 39.15 -4.71 -29.18
N GLU A 265 38.84 -3.41 -29.21
CA GLU A 265 37.55 -2.92 -28.73
C GLU A 265 36.40 -3.44 -29.60
N VAL A 266 35.32 -3.89 -28.97
CA VAL A 266 34.12 -4.41 -29.66
C VAL A 266 32.89 -3.65 -29.20
N PHE A 267 32.02 -3.29 -30.14
CA PHE A 267 30.72 -2.71 -29.83
C PHE A 267 29.70 -3.82 -29.54
N GLY A 268 29.00 -3.72 -28.41
CA GLY A 268 27.88 -4.58 -28.06
C GLY A 268 26.60 -3.78 -27.88
N SER A 269 25.47 -4.34 -28.31
CA SER A 269 24.14 -3.80 -28.01
C SER A 269 23.18 -4.92 -27.58
N GLN A 270 22.35 -4.64 -26.58
CA GLN A 270 21.34 -5.58 -26.07
C GLN A 270 20.11 -4.81 -25.59
N THR A 271 18.94 -5.41 -25.75
CA THR A 271 17.68 -4.85 -25.24
C THR A 271 17.54 -5.15 -23.76
N LEU A 272 17.35 -4.12 -22.95
CA LEU A 272 17.01 -4.22 -21.54
C LEU A 272 15.50 -4.13 -21.37
N THR A 273 14.91 -5.11 -20.71
CA THR A 273 13.48 -5.11 -20.38
C THR A 273 13.29 -4.61 -18.95
N ASN A 274 12.51 -3.54 -18.81
CA ASN A 274 11.99 -3.06 -17.55
C ASN A 274 10.50 -3.37 -17.50
N SER A 275 9.98 -3.74 -16.34
CA SER A 275 8.57 -4.05 -16.19
C SER A 275 7.97 -3.34 -14.99
N THR A 276 6.72 -2.95 -15.11
CA THR A 276 5.89 -2.48 -14.00
C THR A 276 4.64 -3.35 -13.95
N THR A 277 4.52 -4.16 -12.91
CA THR A 277 3.34 -4.97 -12.65
C THR A 277 2.50 -4.30 -11.57
N TYR A 278 1.24 -4.06 -11.89
CA TYR A 278 0.23 -3.57 -10.97
C TYR A 278 -0.78 -4.68 -10.70
N GLY A 279 -1.01 -4.97 -9.43
CA GLY A 279 -2.04 -5.90 -8.98
C GLY A 279 -3.01 -5.24 -8.02
N ALA A 280 -4.28 -5.62 -8.08
CA ALA A 280 -5.33 -5.14 -7.21
C ALA A 280 -6.21 -6.30 -6.75
N VAL A 281 -6.56 -6.30 -5.47
CA VAL A 281 -7.53 -7.23 -4.90
C VAL A 281 -8.41 -6.49 -3.92
N ASN A 282 -9.71 -6.76 -3.97
CA ASN A 282 -10.67 -6.25 -3.02
C ASN A 282 -11.24 -7.41 -2.19
N THR A 283 -11.34 -7.21 -0.89
CA THR A 283 -11.90 -8.17 0.06
C THR A 283 -12.94 -7.48 0.91
N VAL A 284 -14.11 -8.09 1.06
CA VAL A 284 -15.20 -7.52 1.85
C VAL A 284 -15.66 -8.53 2.90
N SER A 285 -15.64 -8.12 4.16
CA SER A 285 -15.92 -8.98 5.28
C SER A 285 -17.30 -9.62 5.18
N GLY A 286 -17.31 -10.95 5.13
CA GLY A 286 -18.53 -11.76 5.09
C GLY A 286 -19.22 -11.82 3.73
N SER A 287 -18.69 -11.20 2.66
CA SER A 287 -19.36 -11.11 1.34
C SER A 287 -19.82 -12.47 0.80
N LYS A 288 -18.99 -13.51 0.93
CA LYS A 288 -19.26 -14.88 0.46
C LYS A 288 -20.48 -15.55 1.11
N SER A 289 -20.96 -15.04 2.24
CA SER A 289 -22.12 -15.60 2.96
C SER A 289 -23.45 -14.99 2.49
N TYR A 290 -23.43 -14.05 1.55
CA TYR A 290 -24.60 -13.31 1.08
C TYR A 290 -24.77 -13.46 -0.43
N ALA A 291 -26.02 -13.53 -0.89
CA ALA A 291 -26.30 -13.45 -2.32
C ALA A 291 -26.02 -12.02 -2.81
N TYR A 292 -25.26 -11.91 -3.88
CA TYR A 292 -24.82 -10.63 -4.44
C TYR A 292 -25.64 -10.25 -5.67
N GLU A 293 -26.05 -8.99 -5.74
CA GLU A 293 -26.62 -8.37 -6.94
C GLU A 293 -25.79 -7.15 -7.34
N LYS A 294 -25.37 -7.10 -8.61
CA LYS A 294 -24.57 -6.01 -9.16
C LYS A 294 -25.33 -4.69 -9.08
N SER A 295 -24.68 -3.63 -8.63
CA SER A 295 -25.30 -2.31 -8.56
C SER A 295 -25.51 -1.74 -9.97
N SER A 296 -26.68 -1.16 -10.22
CA SER A 296 -27.04 -0.56 -11.50
C SER A 296 -26.88 0.96 -11.56
N SER A 297 -26.64 1.62 -10.41
CA SER A 297 -26.94 3.06 -10.26
C SER A 297 -25.81 3.99 -9.79
N VAL A 298 -24.56 3.55 -9.62
CA VAL A 298 -23.50 4.48 -9.19
C VAL A 298 -22.27 4.39 -10.09
N SER A 299 -22.07 5.41 -10.93
CA SER A 299 -20.78 5.69 -11.55
C SER A 299 -19.82 6.21 -10.48
N TYR A 300 -18.78 5.42 -10.21
CA TYR A 300 -17.79 5.61 -9.17
C TYR A 300 -16.83 6.74 -9.56
N SER A 301 -16.87 7.88 -8.86
CA SER A 301 -16.05 9.05 -9.24
C SER A 301 -14.70 9.14 -8.53
N ASN A 302 -14.44 8.34 -7.50
CA ASN A 302 -13.21 8.44 -6.71
C ASN A 302 -12.38 7.18 -6.87
N ASP A 303 -11.21 7.33 -7.48
CA ASP A 303 -10.20 6.28 -7.59
C ASP A 303 -9.64 5.98 -6.20
N LEU A 304 -9.80 4.74 -5.72
CA LEU A 304 -9.15 4.26 -4.50
C LEU A 304 -7.65 4.01 -4.71
N GLY A 305 -7.21 4.06 -5.96
CA GLY A 305 -5.83 3.79 -6.36
C GLY A 305 -4.85 4.76 -5.73
N VAL A 306 -4.07 4.27 -4.77
CA VAL A 306 -2.90 4.95 -4.21
C VAL A 306 -1.84 5.17 -5.30
N PHE A 307 -1.75 4.23 -6.23
CA PHE A 307 -0.83 4.30 -7.38
C PHE A 307 -1.50 4.90 -8.64
N GLY A 308 -2.56 5.71 -8.49
CA GLY A 308 -3.55 6.09 -9.52
C GLY A 308 -3.08 6.39 -10.96
N ASN A 309 -1.88 6.93 -11.19
CA ASN A 309 -1.33 7.09 -12.54
C ASN A 309 -1.03 5.74 -13.25
N ILE A 310 -0.68 4.73 -12.47
CA ILE A 310 -0.41 3.37 -12.94
C ILE A 310 -1.74 2.64 -13.21
N ALA A 311 -2.74 2.80 -12.33
CA ALA A 311 -4.08 2.24 -12.55
C ALA A 311 -4.71 2.75 -13.87
N ALA A 312 -4.57 4.05 -14.15
CA ALA A 312 -5.04 4.67 -15.39
C ALA A 312 -4.30 4.20 -16.66
N SER A 313 -3.03 3.79 -16.56
CA SER A 313 -2.21 3.37 -17.71
C SER A 313 -2.21 1.85 -17.94
N VAL A 314 -2.46 1.05 -16.90
CA VAL A 314 -2.38 -0.41 -16.92
C VAL A 314 -3.77 -1.05 -16.97
N GLY A 315 -4.82 -0.36 -16.52
CA GLY A 315 -6.21 -0.69 -16.76
C GLY A 315 -6.80 -1.68 -15.75
N PHE A 316 -7.34 -1.16 -14.66
CA PHE A 316 -8.46 -1.73 -13.92
C PHE A 316 -9.31 -0.55 -13.47
N SER A 317 -10.63 -0.59 -13.69
CA SER A 317 -11.46 0.38 -12.98
C SER A 317 -11.54 -0.05 -11.52
N THR A 318 -11.41 0.89 -10.58
CA THR A 318 -11.60 0.64 -9.15
C THR A 318 -12.91 -0.13 -8.92
N THR A 319 -13.94 0.21 -9.71
CA THR A 319 -15.25 -0.45 -9.82
C THR A 319 -15.18 -1.96 -10.04
N GLU A 320 -14.42 -2.44 -11.03
CA GLU A 320 -14.35 -3.87 -11.34
C GLU A 320 -13.76 -4.66 -10.17
N ALA A 321 -12.71 -4.14 -9.54
CA ALA A 321 -12.14 -4.77 -8.36
C ALA A 321 -13.14 -4.75 -7.18
N MET A 322 -13.89 -3.65 -7.02
CA MET A 322 -14.91 -3.54 -5.97
C MET A 322 -16.02 -4.59 -6.13
N GLU A 323 -16.58 -4.73 -7.33
CA GLU A 323 -17.60 -5.74 -7.66
C GLU A 323 -17.09 -7.16 -7.43
N LYS A 324 -15.86 -7.45 -7.87
CA LYS A 324 -15.23 -8.76 -7.67
C LYS A 324 -15.04 -9.12 -6.21
N GLY A 325 -14.80 -8.14 -5.33
CA GLY A 325 -14.70 -8.38 -3.89
C GLY A 325 -16.00 -8.87 -3.24
N TRP A 326 -17.15 -8.63 -3.90
CA TRP A 326 -18.44 -9.17 -3.47
C TRP A 326 -18.83 -10.47 -4.16
N SER A 327 -18.47 -10.64 -5.43
CA SER A 327 -18.93 -11.79 -6.22
C SER A 327 -18.05 -13.04 -6.05
N GLU A 328 -16.73 -12.92 -6.11
CA GLU A 328 -15.82 -14.09 -6.19
C GLU A 328 -14.47 -13.91 -5.49
N GLU A 329 -14.12 -12.71 -5.01
CA GLU A 329 -12.78 -12.33 -4.51
C GLU A 329 -11.64 -12.81 -5.41
N LYS A 330 -11.49 -12.18 -6.58
CA LYS A 330 -10.38 -12.47 -7.51
C LYS A 330 -9.34 -11.35 -7.48
N SER A 331 -8.09 -11.75 -7.29
CA SER A 331 -6.93 -10.88 -7.50
C SER A 331 -6.72 -10.67 -8.99
N GLU A 332 -6.50 -9.43 -9.41
CA GLU A 332 -6.16 -9.10 -10.78
C GLU A 332 -4.77 -8.52 -10.85
N SER A 333 -4.03 -8.82 -11.92
CA SER A 333 -2.75 -8.21 -12.18
C SER A 333 -2.55 -7.96 -13.67
N LYS A 334 -1.83 -6.89 -13.97
CA LYS A 334 -1.40 -6.53 -15.32
C LYS A 334 0.03 -5.99 -15.28
N THR A 335 0.77 -6.30 -16.33
CA THR A 335 2.18 -5.93 -16.47
C THR A 335 2.35 -5.05 -17.70
N LEU A 336 3.07 -3.95 -17.54
CA LEU A 336 3.56 -3.12 -18.63
C LEU A 336 5.07 -3.34 -18.76
N ASP A 337 5.48 -3.78 -19.94
CA ASP A 337 6.89 -3.92 -20.28
C ASP A 337 7.36 -2.75 -21.12
N THR A 338 8.53 -2.23 -20.79
CA THR A 338 9.23 -1.22 -21.57
C THR A 338 10.62 -1.74 -21.89
N SER A 339 10.98 -1.72 -23.16
CA SER A 339 12.28 -2.14 -23.64
C SER A 339 13.13 -0.93 -24.01
N THR A 340 14.34 -0.83 -23.48
CA THR A 340 15.33 0.16 -23.90
C THR A 340 16.54 -0.55 -24.49
N GLN A 341 17.07 -0.03 -25.59
CA GLN A 341 18.33 -0.55 -26.14
C GLN A 341 19.48 0.04 -25.34
N ALA A 342 20.34 -0.82 -24.79
CA ALA A 342 21.57 -0.42 -24.16
C ALA A 342 22.75 -0.87 -25.02
N SER A 343 23.71 0.04 -25.20
CA SER A 343 24.87 -0.19 -26.06
C SER A 343 26.13 0.27 -25.35
N LEU A 344 27.22 -0.48 -25.50
CA LEU A 344 28.47 -0.23 -24.83
C LEU A 344 29.65 -0.64 -25.73
N ASN A 345 30.71 0.18 -25.74
CA ASN A 345 32.00 -0.24 -26.25
C ASN A 345 32.74 -1.02 -25.16
N LEU A 346 33.11 -2.26 -25.46
CA LEU A 346 33.81 -3.15 -24.57
C LEU A 346 35.30 -3.12 -24.90
N PRO A 347 36.16 -2.63 -23.99
CA PRO A 347 37.59 -2.77 -24.14
C PRO A 347 38.03 -4.25 -24.31
N PRO A 348 39.23 -4.50 -24.86
CA PRO A 348 39.77 -5.85 -24.96
C PRO A 348 39.67 -6.63 -23.65
N TYR A 349 39.25 -7.89 -23.73
CA TYR A 349 39.18 -8.81 -22.58
C TYR A 349 38.34 -8.30 -21.40
N THR A 350 37.16 -7.73 -21.67
CA THR A 350 36.22 -7.25 -20.65
C THR A 350 34.83 -7.86 -20.80
N ALA A 351 34.09 -7.94 -19.69
CA ALA A 351 32.70 -8.32 -19.66
C ALA A 351 31.92 -7.47 -18.66
N THR A 352 30.61 -7.41 -18.82
CA THR A 352 29.69 -6.85 -17.83
C THR A 352 28.40 -7.66 -17.81
N SER A 353 27.77 -7.76 -16.65
CA SER A 353 26.49 -8.42 -16.47
C SER A 353 25.35 -7.42 -16.56
N ILE A 354 24.15 -7.91 -16.87
CA ILE A 354 22.94 -7.11 -16.69
C ILE A 354 22.43 -7.39 -15.28
N LYS A 355 22.35 -6.32 -14.49
CA LYS A 355 21.80 -6.33 -13.15
C LYS A 355 20.32 -5.96 -13.22
N GLN A 356 19.48 -6.88 -12.78
CA GLN A 356 18.04 -6.67 -12.66
C GLN A 356 17.69 -6.52 -11.17
N GLN A 357 17.04 -5.41 -10.84
CA GLN A 357 16.60 -5.10 -9.48
C GLN A 357 15.08 -5.06 -9.45
N GLN A 358 14.49 -5.92 -8.63
CA GLN A 358 13.06 -5.90 -8.36
C GLN A 358 12.79 -5.10 -7.07
N LYS A 359 11.78 -4.25 -7.13
CA LYS A 359 11.25 -3.52 -5.98
C LYS A 359 9.76 -3.79 -5.86
N LYS A 360 9.29 -3.98 -4.64
CA LYS A 360 7.90 -4.27 -4.31
C LYS A 360 7.38 -3.27 -3.31
N GLN A 361 6.19 -2.75 -3.58
CA GLN A 361 5.46 -1.89 -2.67
C GLN A 361 4.00 -2.34 -2.59
N LYS A 362 3.41 -2.26 -1.40
CA LYS A 362 2.00 -2.56 -1.18
C LYS A 362 1.30 -1.33 -0.64
N ALA A 363 0.05 -1.14 -1.04
CA ALA A 363 -0.85 -0.17 -0.44
C ALA A 363 -2.17 -0.85 -0.09
N VAL A 364 -2.70 -0.58 1.09
CA VAL A 364 -3.98 -1.10 1.56
C VAL A 364 -4.89 0.07 1.89
N THR A 365 -6.07 0.09 1.29
CA THR A 365 -7.14 1.02 1.61
C THR A 365 -8.25 0.29 2.37
N TYR A 366 -8.43 0.62 3.64
CA TYR A 366 -9.52 0.14 4.48
C TYR A 366 -10.74 1.06 4.35
N TYR A 367 -11.94 0.52 4.23
CA TYR A 367 -13.16 1.31 4.04
C TYR A 367 -14.41 0.66 4.65
N LYS A 368 -15.43 1.49 4.91
CA LYS A 368 -16.80 1.04 5.19
C LYS A 368 -17.65 1.14 3.92
N CYS A 369 -18.22 0.02 3.50
CA CYS A 369 -19.11 -0.06 2.35
C CYS A 369 -20.57 -0.01 2.84
N PRO A 370 -21.36 1.02 2.48
CA PRO A 370 -22.81 0.92 2.63
C PRO A 370 -23.35 -0.14 1.67
N VAL A 371 -24.29 -0.94 2.14
CA VAL A 371 -24.91 -1.98 1.34
C VAL A 371 -26.40 -2.01 1.53
N LEU A 372 -27.14 -2.14 0.45
CA LEU A 372 -28.59 -2.28 0.43
C LEU A 372 -28.99 -3.73 0.60
N ILE A 373 -30.11 -3.94 1.28
CA ILE A 373 -30.76 -5.25 1.37
C ILE A 373 -32.06 -5.18 0.57
N SER A 374 -32.16 -6.02 -0.46
CA SER A 374 -33.41 -6.36 -1.13
C SER A 374 -33.87 -7.75 -0.69
N TYR A 375 -35.18 -7.99 -0.79
CA TYR A 375 -35.81 -9.23 -0.36
C TYR A 375 -37.16 -9.41 -1.04
N ASP A 376 -37.64 -10.64 -1.06
CA ASP A 376 -38.98 -11.02 -1.47
C ASP A 376 -39.87 -11.24 -0.24
N VAL A 377 -41.18 -11.02 -0.40
CA VAL A 377 -42.18 -11.27 0.65
C VAL A 377 -43.25 -12.24 0.17
N THR A 378 -43.56 -13.26 0.98
CA THR A 378 -44.70 -14.17 0.80
C THR A 378 -45.58 -14.12 2.03
N VAL A 379 -46.89 -13.95 1.85
CA VAL A 379 -47.89 -13.92 2.93
C VAL A 379 -48.75 -15.16 2.85
N ALA A 380 -48.84 -15.89 3.95
CA ALA A 380 -49.64 -17.10 4.08
C ALA A 380 -50.64 -16.97 5.22
N VAL A 381 -51.83 -17.53 5.02
CA VAL A 381 -52.84 -17.75 6.06
C VAL A 381 -52.95 -19.25 6.28
N TYR A 382 -52.98 -19.66 7.55
CA TYR A 382 -53.21 -21.04 7.96
C TYR A 382 -54.51 -21.10 8.73
N HIS A 383 -55.37 -22.02 8.32
CA HIS A 383 -56.73 -22.07 8.81
C HIS A 383 -57.06 -23.49 9.29
N GLN A 384 -57.68 -23.59 10.46
CA GLN A 384 -58.15 -24.86 11.02
C GLN A 384 -59.44 -24.67 11.83
N LEU A 385 -60.48 -24.06 11.23
CA LEU A 385 -61.85 -24.16 11.73
C LEU A 385 -62.60 -25.26 10.97
N ILE A 386 -63.35 -26.10 11.71
CA ILE A 386 -64.12 -27.24 11.20
C ILE A 386 -65.22 -26.76 10.21
N GLN A 387 -65.72 -25.54 10.39
CA GLN A 387 -66.78 -24.94 9.56
C GLN A 387 -66.27 -23.99 8.47
N SER A 388 -64.96 -23.86 8.29
CA SER A 388 -64.44 -22.92 7.31
C SER A 388 -64.35 -23.49 5.91
N GLU A 389 -64.78 -22.68 4.95
CA GLU A 389 -64.62 -22.94 3.51
C GLU A 389 -63.18 -22.67 3.02
N TYR A 390 -62.29 -22.14 3.89
CA TYR A 390 -60.96 -21.67 3.51
C TYR A 390 -59.85 -22.64 3.91
N TYR A 391 -59.01 -23.00 2.94
CA TYR A 391 -57.81 -23.79 3.15
C TYR A 391 -56.59 -22.89 3.41
N SER A 392 -55.63 -23.40 4.20
CA SER A 392 -54.30 -22.80 4.31
C SER A 392 -53.75 -22.48 2.92
N SER A 393 -53.39 -21.22 2.69
CA SER A 393 -53.05 -20.73 1.35
C SER A 393 -52.11 -19.53 1.39
N ILE A 394 -51.45 -19.29 0.26
CA ILE A 394 -50.64 -18.09 0.05
C ILE A 394 -51.54 -17.03 -0.55
N ILE A 395 -51.66 -15.90 0.15
CA ILE A 395 -52.60 -14.84 -0.21
C ILE A 395 -51.93 -13.66 -0.91
N ALA A 396 -50.60 -13.54 -0.82
CA ALA A 396 -49.86 -12.51 -1.52
C ALA A 396 -48.39 -12.90 -1.74
N ARG A 397 -47.86 -12.53 -2.91
CA ARG A 397 -46.44 -12.66 -3.25
C ARG A 397 -45.91 -11.33 -3.80
N PHE A 398 -44.90 -10.76 -3.15
CA PHE A 398 -44.19 -9.56 -3.60
C PHE A 398 -42.77 -9.97 -3.96
N HIS A 399 -42.58 -10.38 -5.21
CA HIS A 399 -41.32 -10.95 -5.71
C HIS A 399 -40.74 -10.16 -6.88
N GLY A 400 -39.49 -10.45 -7.23
CA GLY A 400 -38.80 -9.95 -8.43
C GLY A 400 -37.42 -9.40 -8.07
N ASP A 401 -37.18 -8.13 -8.41
CA ASP A 401 -35.97 -7.42 -8.00
C ASP A 401 -35.99 -7.12 -6.49
N ASP A 402 -37.15 -6.71 -5.97
CA ASP A 402 -37.37 -6.29 -4.58
C ASP A 402 -38.88 -6.24 -4.28
N ALA A 403 -39.33 -6.82 -3.17
CA ALA A 403 -40.71 -6.79 -2.68
C ALA A 403 -41.27 -5.37 -2.59
N ARG A 404 -40.43 -4.40 -2.19
CA ARG A 404 -40.79 -2.97 -2.18
C ARG A 404 -41.20 -2.49 -3.56
N LYS A 405 -40.40 -2.79 -4.59
CA LYS A 405 -40.65 -2.35 -5.97
C LYS A 405 -41.93 -3.00 -6.49
N SER A 406 -42.11 -4.29 -6.21
CA SER A 406 -43.32 -5.04 -6.53
C SER A 406 -44.57 -4.41 -5.90
N LEU A 407 -44.53 -4.09 -4.60
CA LEU A 407 -45.61 -3.40 -3.90
C LEU A 407 -45.88 -2.02 -4.48
N LYS A 408 -44.84 -1.20 -4.72
CA LYS A 408 -45.00 0.14 -5.29
C LYS A 408 -45.68 0.10 -6.65
N ASN A 409 -45.26 -0.82 -7.51
CA ASN A 409 -45.85 -1.01 -8.82
C ASN A 409 -47.34 -1.37 -8.73
N ARG A 410 -47.69 -2.34 -7.88
CA ARG A 410 -49.07 -2.84 -7.74
C ARG A 410 -50.00 -1.88 -7.00
N ALA A 411 -49.54 -1.26 -5.92
CA ALA A 411 -50.41 -0.49 -5.02
C ALA A 411 -50.49 1.00 -5.35
N ILE A 412 -49.43 1.56 -5.96
CA ILE A 412 -49.28 3.02 -6.18
C ILE A 412 -49.32 3.36 -7.68
N LEU A 413 -48.46 2.74 -8.49
CA LEU A 413 -48.28 3.15 -9.89
C LEU A 413 -49.36 2.60 -10.81
N ASN A 414 -49.62 1.30 -10.71
CA ASN A 414 -50.56 0.57 -11.56
C ASN A 414 -51.58 -0.19 -10.70
N PRO A 415 -52.41 0.51 -9.89
CA PRO A 415 -53.44 -0.15 -9.10
C PRO A 415 -54.51 -0.74 -10.01
N ALA A 416 -54.45 -2.05 -10.23
CA ALA A 416 -55.54 -2.79 -10.84
C ALA A 416 -56.79 -2.76 -9.93
N HIS A 417 -57.98 -2.89 -10.51
CA HIS A 417 -59.21 -3.09 -9.74
C HIS A 417 -59.11 -4.34 -8.85
N THR A 418 -58.49 -5.40 -9.38
CA THR A 418 -58.11 -6.63 -8.69
C THR A 418 -56.81 -7.12 -9.33
N ASP A 419 -55.76 -7.35 -8.55
CA ASP A 419 -54.48 -7.82 -9.09
C ASP A 419 -54.35 -9.35 -9.17
N ALA A 420 -53.19 -9.87 -9.58
CA ALA A 420 -52.96 -11.31 -9.78
C ALA A 420 -53.05 -12.16 -8.49
N ASN A 421 -53.07 -11.55 -7.31
CA ASN A 421 -53.37 -12.23 -6.04
C ASN A 421 -54.77 -11.88 -5.54
N GLU A 422 -55.65 -11.44 -6.43
CA GLU A 422 -57.03 -11.02 -6.12
C GLU A 422 -57.13 -9.80 -5.18
N ILE A 423 -56.03 -9.06 -5.03
CA ILE A 423 -55.99 -7.90 -4.12
C ILE A 423 -56.61 -6.69 -4.81
N ASN A 424 -57.67 -6.14 -4.19
CA ASN A 424 -58.20 -4.83 -4.51
C ASN A 424 -57.47 -3.75 -3.68
N TRP A 425 -56.53 -3.05 -4.31
CA TRP A 425 -55.73 -2.03 -3.63
C TRP A 425 -56.53 -0.82 -3.17
N ALA A 426 -57.67 -0.50 -3.80
CA ALA A 426 -58.54 0.58 -3.32
C ALA A 426 -59.15 0.22 -1.96
N ASN A 427 -59.57 -1.03 -1.78
CA ASN A 427 -60.10 -1.55 -0.52
C ASN A 427 -59.02 -1.65 0.57
N VAL A 428 -57.80 -2.04 0.22
CA VAL A 428 -56.69 -2.05 1.18
C VAL A 428 -56.33 -0.61 1.61
N LYS A 429 -56.29 0.33 0.67
CA LYS A 429 -55.97 1.75 0.94
C LYS A 429 -57.09 2.53 1.63
N SER A 430 -58.28 1.95 1.82
CA SER A 430 -59.33 2.56 2.63
C SER A 430 -58.98 2.55 4.13
N ASP A 431 -58.03 1.70 4.54
CA ASP A 431 -57.43 1.73 5.87
C ASP A 431 -56.25 2.74 5.89
N ASP A 432 -56.34 3.75 6.76
CA ASP A 432 -55.35 4.84 6.82
C ASP A 432 -53.94 4.35 7.21
N ILE A 433 -53.86 3.37 8.13
CA ILE A 433 -52.58 2.81 8.56
C ILE A 433 -52.00 1.97 7.41
N ALA A 434 -52.81 1.15 6.74
CA ALA A 434 -52.34 0.38 5.59
C ALA A 434 -51.87 1.28 4.44
N LYS A 435 -52.59 2.38 4.18
CA LYS A 435 -52.15 3.40 3.21
C LYS A 435 -50.78 3.99 3.59
N LYS A 436 -50.53 4.25 4.87
CA LYS A 436 -49.23 4.74 5.36
C LYS A 436 -48.14 3.67 5.27
N THR A 437 -48.40 2.42 5.64
CA THR A 437 -47.42 1.33 5.55
C THR A 437 -47.03 1.04 4.10
N ILE A 438 -47.97 1.07 3.16
CA ILE A 438 -47.69 0.96 1.72
C ILE A 438 -46.68 2.02 1.29
N ASN A 439 -46.89 3.28 1.68
CA ASN A 439 -45.98 4.36 1.32
C ASN A 439 -44.60 4.21 1.99
N ARG A 440 -44.56 3.89 3.29
CA ARG A 440 -43.32 3.66 4.04
C ARG A 440 -42.50 2.53 3.43
N ILE A 441 -43.10 1.37 3.18
CA ILE A 441 -42.43 0.24 2.52
C ILE A 441 -41.91 0.70 1.16
N SER A 442 -42.75 1.37 0.35
CA SER A 442 -42.42 1.80 -1.00
C SER A 442 -41.31 2.86 -1.11
N GLN A 443 -40.93 3.53 -0.01
CA GLN A 443 -39.97 4.64 -0.01
C GLN A 443 -38.72 4.37 0.84
N ASN A 444 -38.78 3.44 1.79
CA ASN A 444 -37.63 3.12 2.64
C ASN A 444 -36.93 1.83 2.16
N VAL A 445 -35.61 1.85 2.13
CA VAL A 445 -34.77 0.69 1.79
C VAL A 445 -33.77 0.47 2.92
N LEU A 446 -33.53 -0.78 3.27
CA LEU A 446 -32.61 -1.12 4.36
C LEU A 446 -31.15 -0.99 3.89
N MET A 447 -30.33 -0.30 4.68
CA MET A 447 -28.91 -0.12 4.44
C MET A 447 -28.08 -0.62 5.63
N CYS A 448 -27.04 -1.41 5.38
CA CYS A 448 -26.09 -1.87 6.40
C CYS A 448 -24.68 -1.35 6.07
N SER A 449 -23.76 -1.49 7.03
CA SER A 449 -22.33 -1.31 6.78
C SER A 449 -21.65 -2.68 6.68
N ALA A 450 -20.78 -2.82 5.69
CA ALA A 450 -19.79 -3.90 5.59
C ALA A 450 -18.38 -3.30 5.65
N GLY A 451 -17.43 -4.01 6.26
CA GLY A 451 -16.02 -3.64 6.25
C GLY A 451 -15.31 -4.21 5.02
N GLY A 452 -14.42 -3.46 4.39
CA GLY A 452 -13.64 -3.95 3.27
C GLY A 452 -12.21 -3.43 3.25
N SER A 453 -11.35 -4.13 2.52
CA SER A 453 -9.98 -3.73 2.22
C SER A 453 -9.69 -3.87 0.74
N TYR A 454 -9.12 -2.82 0.16
CA TYR A 454 -8.64 -2.79 -1.22
C TYR A 454 -7.11 -2.76 -1.18
N THR A 455 -6.48 -3.83 -1.64
CA THR A 455 -5.02 -3.99 -1.61
C THR A 455 -4.45 -3.88 -3.00
N GLU A 456 -3.51 -2.96 -3.18
CA GLU A 456 -2.72 -2.76 -4.38
C GLU A 456 -1.30 -3.27 -4.16
N THR A 457 -0.73 -3.92 -5.18
CA THR A 457 0.66 -4.34 -5.21
C THR A 457 1.33 -3.76 -6.45
N LEU A 458 2.41 -3.01 -6.23
CA LEU A 458 3.28 -2.50 -7.28
C LEU A 458 4.59 -3.27 -7.26
N ILE A 459 4.95 -3.87 -8.38
CA ILE A 459 6.24 -4.51 -8.59
C ILE A 459 6.92 -3.80 -9.76
N THR A 460 8.10 -3.24 -9.52
CA THR A 460 8.92 -2.62 -10.56
C THR A 460 10.20 -3.40 -10.73
N THR A 461 10.52 -3.74 -11.97
CA THR A 461 11.74 -4.43 -12.33
C THR A 461 12.58 -3.50 -13.19
N GLU A 462 13.75 -3.12 -12.68
CA GLU A 462 14.69 -2.23 -13.35
C GLU A 462 15.94 -3.02 -13.77
N SER A 463 16.23 -3.00 -15.07
CA SER A 463 17.41 -3.62 -15.66
C SER A 463 18.44 -2.54 -16.01
N LYS A 464 19.71 -2.76 -15.63
CA LYS A 464 20.83 -1.89 -16.00
C LYS A 464 22.09 -2.69 -16.29
N ILE A 465 22.99 -2.10 -17.07
CA ILE A 465 24.34 -2.62 -17.25
C ILE A 465 25.13 -2.40 -15.96
N ASP A 466 25.80 -3.44 -15.47
CA ASP A 466 26.65 -3.40 -14.29
C ASP A 466 28.08 -2.94 -14.63
N GLU A 467 28.97 -2.86 -13.66
CA GLU A 467 30.37 -2.48 -13.92
C GLU A 467 31.11 -3.51 -14.79
N LEU A 468 32.06 -3.01 -15.59
CA LEU A 468 32.95 -3.86 -16.38
C LEU A 468 33.94 -4.60 -15.48
N ILE A 469 34.23 -5.85 -15.83
CA ILE A 469 35.19 -6.74 -15.17
C ILE A 469 36.09 -7.41 -16.21
N ALA A 470 37.34 -7.70 -15.85
CA ALA A 470 38.27 -8.40 -16.74
C ALA A 470 37.81 -9.84 -17.02
N THR A 471 37.96 -10.32 -18.25
CA THR A 471 37.68 -11.74 -18.61
C THR A 471 38.92 -12.63 -18.56
N ARG A 472 40.09 -12.03 -18.36
CA ARG A 472 41.38 -12.72 -18.28
C ARG A 472 42.12 -12.33 -17.00
N PRO A 473 42.80 -13.26 -16.33
CA PRO A 473 43.47 -12.99 -15.08
C PRO A 473 44.64 -12.01 -15.27
N LEU A 474 44.96 -11.25 -14.22
CA LEU A 474 46.20 -10.49 -14.18
C LEU A 474 47.36 -11.49 -14.18
N ALA A 475 48.25 -11.39 -15.16
CA ALA A 475 49.39 -12.29 -15.31
C ALA A 475 50.73 -11.60 -15.02
N LYS A 476 50.81 -10.29 -15.26
CA LYS A 476 52.06 -9.53 -15.17
C LYS A 476 51.81 -8.08 -14.78
N VAL A 477 52.74 -7.48 -14.05
CA VAL A 477 52.81 -6.03 -13.87
C VAL A 477 54.14 -5.54 -14.45
N VAL A 478 54.08 -4.45 -15.21
CA VAL A 478 55.24 -3.85 -15.90
C VAL A 478 55.45 -2.44 -15.39
N ALA A 479 56.70 -2.07 -15.13
CA ALA A 479 57.08 -0.71 -14.81
C ALA A 479 57.50 0.05 -16.09
N ASP A 480 57.27 1.36 -16.12
CA ASP A 480 57.70 2.23 -17.23
C ASP A 480 59.22 2.34 -17.38
N ARG A 481 59.96 1.88 -16.37
CA ARG A 481 61.42 1.85 -16.32
C ARG A 481 61.90 0.66 -15.49
N ASN A 482 63.05 0.14 -15.86
CA ASN A 482 63.72 -0.95 -15.12
C ASN A 482 64.87 -0.44 -14.25
N GLU A 483 65.31 0.81 -14.44
CA GLU A 483 66.36 1.44 -13.64
C GLU A 483 65.94 2.83 -13.18
N GLN A 484 66.36 3.21 -11.97
CA GLN A 484 66.18 4.55 -11.41
C GLN A 484 67.49 5.01 -10.75
N LYS A 485 68.05 6.10 -11.27
CA LYS A 485 69.25 6.72 -10.69
C LYS A 485 68.88 7.67 -9.56
N LEU A 486 69.64 7.65 -8.46
CA LEU A 486 69.44 8.47 -7.27
C LEU A 486 70.80 8.90 -6.71
N LYS A 487 70.82 9.97 -5.92
CA LYS A 487 71.98 10.38 -5.13
C LYS A 487 71.84 9.94 -3.68
N GLU A 488 72.98 9.75 -3.01
CA GLU A 488 73.00 9.52 -1.57
C GLU A 488 72.23 10.64 -0.83
N LYS A 489 71.37 10.27 0.14
CA LYS A 489 70.46 11.15 0.90
C LYS A 489 69.30 11.76 0.11
N GLU A 490 69.10 11.35 -1.15
CA GLU A 490 67.94 11.74 -1.95
C GLU A 490 66.66 11.02 -1.47
N ASN A 491 65.53 11.72 -1.61
CA ASN A 491 64.20 11.16 -1.37
C ASN A 491 63.47 11.01 -2.71
N PHE A 492 63.02 9.80 -3.02
CA PHE A 492 62.30 9.52 -4.26
C PHE A 492 60.91 8.95 -3.98
N SER A 493 59.90 9.46 -4.69
CA SER A 493 58.53 8.98 -4.55
C SER A 493 58.25 7.91 -5.58
N LEU A 494 57.87 6.72 -5.11
CA LEU A 494 57.66 5.56 -5.97
C LEU A 494 56.43 5.68 -6.86
N ASN A 495 55.55 6.64 -6.58
CA ASN A 495 54.42 6.99 -7.45
C ASN A 495 54.86 7.61 -8.79
N GLN A 496 56.13 8.00 -8.91
CA GLN A 496 56.70 8.49 -10.16
C GLN A 496 57.01 7.34 -11.13
N ILE A 497 57.09 6.09 -10.65
CA ILE A 497 57.20 4.89 -11.48
C ILE A 497 55.77 4.51 -11.91
N LYS A 498 55.51 4.51 -13.22
CA LYS A 498 54.21 4.13 -13.75
C LYS A 498 54.15 2.62 -13.88
N LEU A 499 53.01 2.04 -13.49
CA LEU A 499 52.78 0.59 -13.52
C LEU A 499 51.61 0.28 -14.44
N GLU A 500 51.77 -0.74 -15.28
CA GLU A 500 50.74 -1.31 -16.14
C GLU A 500 50.54 -2.79 -15.79
N GLY A 501 49.31 -3.19 -15.50
CA GLY A 501 48.95 -4.60 -15.35
C GLY A 501 48.62 -5.20 -16.71
N ARG A 502 49.05 -6.42 -16.97
CA ARG A 502 48.82 -7.17 -18.21
C ARG A 502 48.26 -8.56 -17.92
N ASN A 503 47.40 -9.02 -18.83
CA ASN A 503 46.88 -10.38 -18.81
C ASN A 503 47.82 -11.36 -19.55
N GLU A 504 47.43 -12.63 -19.60
CA GLU A 504 48.18 -13.71 -20.24
C GLU A 504 48.43 -13.51 -21.75
N ASN A 505 47.62 -12.68 -22.41
CA ASN A 505 47.77 -12.34 -23.83
C ASN A 505 48.58 -11.05 -24.03
N GLU A 506 49.38 -10.65 -23.03
CA GLU A 506 50.20 -9.42 -23.03
C GLU A 506 49.41 -8.12 -23.26
N SER A 507 48.09 -8.17 -23.10
CA SER A 507 47.19 -7.02 -23.22
C SER A 507 46.93 -6.38 -21.85
N ALA A 508 46.63 -5.09 -21.83
CA ALA A 508 46.36 -4.37 -20.58
C ALA A 508 45.21 -5.03 -19.78
N TYR A 509 45.44 -5.30 -18.50
CA TYR A 509 44.43 -5.84 -17.60
C TYR A 509 43.46 -4.72 -17.18
N TYR A 510 42.17 -4.93 -17.45
CA TYR A 510 41.13 -3.96 -17.14
C TYR A 510 40.95 -3.80 -15.62
N GLY A 511 40.98 -2.55 -15.15
CA GLY A 511 40.80 -2.24 -13.73
C GLY A 511 42.07 -2.31 -12.87
N PHE A 512 43.25 -2.58 -13.46
CA PHE A 512 44.51 -2.54 -12.70
C PHE A 512 44.77 -1.16 -12.09
N GLN A 513 45.11 -1.12 -10.81
CA GLN A 513 45.45 0.13 -10.12
C GLN A 513 46.78 -0.02 -9.37
N GLY A 514 47.86 0.47 -9.98
CA GLY A 514 49.21 0.42 -9.41
C GLY A 514 49.37 1.05 -8.01
N LYS A 515 48.40 1.84 -7.56
CA LYS A 515 48.40 2.44 -6.20
C LYS A 515 47.90 1.49 -5.10
N LYS A 516 47.23 0.39 -5.45
CA LYS A 516 46.69 -0.56 -4.46
C LYS A 516 47.76 -1.50 -3.90
N GLY A 517 48.80 -1.81 -4.67
CA GLY A 517 49.91 -2.63 -4.22
C GLY A 517 51.00 -1.88 -3.43
N THR A 518 52.04 -2.62 -3.10
CA THR A 518 53.19 -2.18 -2.30
C THR A 518 54.51 -2.53 -2.94
N TRP A 519 55.46 -1.62 -2.87
CA TRP A 519 56.85 -1.90 -3.17
C TRP A 519 57.53 -2.51 -1.94
N LYS A 520 58.48 -3.42 -2.17
CA LYS A 520 59.34 -3.99 -1.13
C LYS A 520 60.78 -4.05 -1.63
N MET A 521 61.74 -3.93 -0.72
CA MET A 521 63.15 -4.16 -1.02
C MET A 521 63.37 -5.62 -1.33
N THR A 522 64.09 -5.89 -2.42
CA THR A 522 64.38 -7.26 -2.86
C THR A 522 65.82 -7.44 -3.28
N ASP A 523 66.23 -8.69 -3.46
CA ASP A 523 67.40 -9.04 -4.26
C ASP A 523 67.13 -8.87 -5.78
N ALA A 524 68.10 -9.25 -6.60
CA ALA A 524 68.00 -9.19 -8.07
C ALA A 524 66.94 -10.15 -8.62
N ASP A 525 66.63 -11.24 -7.89
CA ASP A 525 65.67 -12.28 -8.28
C ASP A 525 64.24 -11.96 -7.80
N GLY A 526 64.05 -10.89 -7.02
CA GLY A 526 62.74 -10.42 -6.54
C GLY A 526 62.30 -11.02 -5.19
N ASN A 527 63.20 -11.65 -4.43
CA ASN A 527 62.94 -12.11 -3.07
C ASN A 527 63.09 -10.97 -2.07
N THR A 528 62.18 -10.88 -1.09
CA THR A 528 62.19 -9.78 -0.12
C THR A 528 63.42 -9.87 0.79
N ILE A 529 64.11 -8.74 0.97
CA ILE A 529 65.28 -8.62 1.85
C ILE A 529 65.13 -7.44 2.81
N GLU A 530 65.79 -7.54 3.96
CA GLU A 530 65.99 -6.39 4.84
C GLU A 530 67.23 -5.61 4.39
N ASN A 531 67.13 -4.28 4.35
CA ASN A 531 68.25 -3.43 3.94
C ASN A 531 68.32 -2.17 4.79
N GLU A 532 69.32 -2.07 5.64
CA GLU A 532 69.54 -0.91 6.51
C GLU A 532 69.95 0.38 5.76
N ASN A 533 70.44 0.25 4.52
CA ASN A 533 70.94 1.38 3.75
C ASN A 533 69.85 2.11 2.93
N ILE A 534 68.62 1.59 2.92
CA ILE A 534 67.45 2.25 2.31
C ILE A 534 66.29 2.22 3.29
N ILE A 535 65.71 3.39 3.55
CA ILE A 535 64.46 3.48 4.29
C ILE A 535 63.30 3.57 3.29
N LEU A 536 62.43 2.57 3.31
CA LEU A 536 61.14 2.60 2.62
C LEU A 536 60.05 3.06 3.60
N SER A 537 59.36 4.15 3.28
CA SER A 537 58.35 4.76 4.16
C SER A 537 57.07 5.13 3.42
N GLY A 538 55.98 5.35 4.15
CA GLY A 538 54.67 5.71 3.60
C GLY A 538 53.73 4.53 3.39
N THR A 539 52.48 4.83 3.07
CA THR A 539 51.41 3.84 2.86
C THR A 539 51.34 3.36 1.40
N LYS A 540 50.58 2.28 1.14
CA LYS A 540 50.35 1.71 -0.19
C LYS A 540 50.05 2.81 -1.23
N GLY A 541 50.71 2.75 -2.38
CA GLY A 541 50.56 3.74 -3.46
C GLY A 541 50.98 5.17 -3.12
N LYS A 542 51.72 5.40 -2.04
CA LYS A 542 52.37 6.68 -1.69
C LYS A 542 53.78 6.47 -1.10
N GLN A 543 54.35 5.29 -1.30
CA GLN A 543 55.64 4.94 -0.72
C GLN A 543 56.76 5.82 -1.27
N LYS A 544 57.73 6.09 -0.41
CA LYS A 544 58.93 6.87 -0.70
C LYS A 544 60.14 6.11 -0.20
N ILE A 545 61.23 6.24 -0.94
CA ILE A 545 62.54 5.74 -0.54
C ILE A 545 63.43 6.90 -0.14
N THR A 546 64.18 6.71 0.94
CA THR A 546 65.27 7.58 1.38
C THR A 546 66.54 6.75 1.41
N VAL A 547 67.51 7.12 0.59
CA VAL A 547 68.74 6.34 0.43
C VAL A 547 69.83 6.84 1.38
N GLN A 548 70.45 5.94 2.15
CA GLN A 548 71.49 6.29 3.12
C GLN A 548 72.90 6.11 2.60
N LYS A 549 73.17 5.11 1.74
CA LYS A 549 74.50 4.83 1.18
C LYS A 549 74.43 4.60 -0.32
N ALA A 550 75.53 4.92 -1.01
CA ALA A 550 75.72 4.59 -2.41
C ALA A 550 75.78 3.06 -2.60
N GLY A 551 75.25 2.58 -3.72
CA GLY A 551 75.11 1.15 -3.98
C GLY A 551 74.10 0.84 -5.08
N THR A 552 73.99 -0.44 -5.43
CA THR A 552 72.94 -0.95 -6.31
C THR A 552 71.93 -1.71 -5.46
N TYR A 553 70.65 -1.38 -5.61
CA TYR A 553 69.56 -1.99 -4.85
C TYR A 553 68.39 -2.36 -5.76
N TYR A 554 67.53 -3.27 -5.33
CA TYR A 554 66.37 -3.71 -6.13
C TYR A 554 65.08 -3.51 -5.35
N LEU A 555 64.04 -3.11 -6.07
CA LEU A 555 62.72 -2.85 -5.53
C LEU A 555 61.67 -3.55 -6.38
N THR A 556 60.90 -4.45 -5.79
CA THR A 556 59.87 -5.22 -6.49
C THR A 556 58.47 -4.77 -6.05
N TYR A 557 57.54 -4.70 -7.00
CA TYR A 557 56.14 -4.37 -6.73
C TYR A 557 55.30 -5.62 -6.44
N PHE A 558 54.47 -5.56 -5.40
CA PHE A 558 53.57 -6.61 -4.94
C PHE A 558 52.12 -6.10 -5.03
N ILE A 559 51.25 -6.89 -5.62
CA ILE A 559 49.80 -6.64 -5.64
C ILE A 559 49.16 -6.98 -4.30
N ASP A 560 47.96 -6.45 -4.05
CA ASP A 560 47.08 -7.01 -3.01
C ASP A 560 46.44 -8.29 -3.55
N GLU A 561 46.36 -9.32 -2.71
CA GLU A 561 45.93 -10.66 -3.13
C GLU A 561 44.40 -10.84 -3.15
N ASP A 562 43.64 -9.79 -2.82
CA ASP A 562 42.17 -9.76 -2.76
C ASP A 562 41.54 -8.71 -3.69
N GLU A 563 42.32 -8.15 -4.62
CA GLU A 563 41.90 -6.98 -5.42
C GLU A 563 41.57 -7.28 -6.89
N TYR A 564 42.18 -8.30 -7.48
CA TYR A 564 42.09 -8.54 -8.93
C TYR A 564 41.50 -9.91 -9.23
N ASN A 565 40.26 -9.96 -9.72
CA ASN A 565 39.54 -11.18 -10.10
C ASN A 565 39.10 -11.12 -11.59
N THR A 566 38.31 -12.10 -12.02
CA THR A 566 37.78 -12.14 -13.40
C THR A 566 36.29 -12.42 -13.42
N ALA A 567 35.66 -12.16 -14.56
CA ALA A 567 34.24 -12.41 -14.80
C ALA A 567 33.83 -13.86 -14.50
N ASP A 568 34.68 -14.82 -14.87
CA ASP A 568 34.43 -16.26 -14.71
C ASP A 568 34.83 -16.79 -13.32
N HIS A 569 35.73 -16.08 -12.64
CA HIS A 569 36.25 -16.48 -11.33
C HIS A 569 36.15 -15.32 -10.33
N ARG A 570 34.93 -14.85 -10.06
CA ARG A 570 34.70 -13.68 -9.18
C ARG A 570 35.20 -13.87 -7.74
N ASN A 571 35.29 -15.12 -7.27
CA ASN A 571 35.75 -15.46 -5.92
C ASN A 571 37.22 -15.94 -5.88
N GLN A 572 37.96 -15.84 -6.99
CA GLN A 572 39.38 -16.19 -7.05
C GLN A 572 40.18 -14.97 -7.50
N TYR A 573 41.11 -14.56 -6.66
CA TYR A 573 41.92 -13.37 -6.87
C TYR A 573 43.33 -13.72 -7.33
N ALA A 574 43.97 -12.80 -8.06
CA ALA A 574 45.35 -12.94 -8.49
C ALA A 574 46.30 -12.89 -7.28
N ALA A 575 47.27 -13.80 -7.26
CA ALA A 575 48.25 -13.91 -6.18
C ALA A 575 49.64 -13.45 -6.63
N ASN A 576 50.45 -12.94 -5.70
CA ASN A 576 51.82 -12.52 -6.02
C ASN A 576 52.72 -13.66 -6.50
N LEU A 577 52.34 -14.92 -6.20
CA LEU A 577 53.04 -16.12 -6.64
C LEU A 577 52.85 -16.39 -8.14
N THR A 578 51.68 -16.05 -8.68
CA THR A 578 51.31 -16.34 -10.08
C THR A 578 51.51 -15.14 -11.00
N VAL A 579 51.49 -13.93 -10.44
CA VAL A 579 51.73 -12.70 -11.20
C VAL A 579 53.22 -12.41 -11.33
N THR A 580 53.69 -12.21 -12.56
CA THR A 580 55.06 -11.72 -12.82
C THR A 580 55.16 -10.27 -12.38
N ARG A 581 56.13 -9.95 -11.50
CA ARG A 581 56.27 -8.64 -10.86
C ARG A 581 57.43 -7.85 -11.45
N PRO A 582 57.34 -6.51 -11.55
CA PRO A 582 58.42 -5.69 -12.02
C PRO A 582 59.41 -5.43 -10.89
N THR A 583 60.70 -5.60 -11.21
CA THR A 583 61.82 -5.26 -10.33
C THR A 583 62.55 -4.07 -10.91
N VAL A 584 62.63 -2.98 -10.16
CA VAL A 584 63.34 -1.76 -10.54
C VAL A 584 64.69 -1.71 -9.82
N LYS A 585 65.75 -1.59 -10.60
CA LYS A 585 67.12 -1.44 -10.10
C LYS A 585 67.40 0.02 -9.77
N LEU A 586 67.71 0.29 -8.51
CA LEU A 586 68.10 1.59 -7.99
C LEU A 586 69.63 1.72 -8.05
N ILE A 587 70.13 2.69 -8.80
CA ILE A 587 71.57 2.98 -8.91
C ILE A 587 71.84 4.26 -8.11
N VAL A 588 72.55 4.13 -6.99
CA VAL A 588 72.78 5.23 -6.07
C VAL A 588 74.22 5.68 -6.16
N GLU A 589 74.41 6.93 -6.59
CA GLU A 589 75.73 7.55 -6.72
C GLU A 589 76.13 8.28 -5.43
N LYS A 590 77.42 8.16 -5.09
CA LYS A 590 78.02 8.88 -3.96
C LYS A 590 78.10 10.36 -4.31
N VAL A 591 77.73 11.22 -3.37
CA VAL A 591 77.88 12.68 -3.54
C VAL A 591 79.36 13.04 -3.34
N SER A 592 80.08 13.41 -4.40
CA SER A 592 81.45 13.92 -4.30
C SER A 592 81.45 15.32 -3.70
N LEU A 593 82.11 15.50 -2.54
CA LEU A 593 82.42 16.82 -1.99
C LEU A 593 83.65 17.37 -2.72
N ASN A 594 83.44 18.23 -3.73
CA ASN A 594 84.55 19.01 -4.29
C ASN A 594 84.88 20.15 -3.33
N ASN A 595 85.94 19.95 -2.53
CA ASN A 595 86.62 21.03 -1.82
C ASN A 595 87.55 21.74 -2.81
N ASN A 596 87.24 22.99 -3.15
CA ASN A 596 88.25 23.98 -3.46
C ASN A 596 87.81 25.29 -2.82
N ALA A 597 88.58 25.74 -1.84
CA ALA A 597 88.48 27.06 -1.26
C ALA A 597 89.19 28.04 -2.20
N ASP A 598 88.49 29.10 -2.58
CA ASP A 598 89.17 30.34 -2.93
C ASP A 598 88.44 31.52 -2.29
N THR A 599 89.25 32.41 -1.74
CA THR A 599 88.84 33.45 -0.80
C THR A 599 88.26 34.64 -1.55
N ASN A 600 87.04 35.04 -1.15
CA ASN A 600 86.56 36.42 -0.95
C ASN A 600 85.06 36.53 -1.24
N ASN A 601 84.36 37.17 -0.29
CA ASN A 601 82.95 37.55 -0.29
C ASN A 601 81.96 36.49 0.24
N PRO A 602 81.36 36.66 1.44
CA PRO A 602 80.22 35.85 1.84
C PRO A 602 79.01 36.32 1.04
N GLN A 603 78.83 35.75 -0.16
CA GLN A 603 77.54 35.82 -0.84
C GLN A 603 76.51 35.08 0.02
N ILE A 604 75.64 35.86 0.66
CA ILE A 604 74.45 35.40 1.38
C ILE A 604 73.48 34.82 0.35
N ASN A 605 73.73 33.59 -0.08
CA ASN A 605 72.97 32.99 -1.19
C ASN A 605 71.65 32.35 -0.78
N ASN A 606 71.23 32.45 0.49
CA ASN A 606 69.89 32.05 0.94
C ASN A 606 69.44 32.83 2.17
N ILE A 607 68.78 33.98 1.98
CA ILE A 607 68.09 34.71 3.07
C ILE A 607 66.73 34.04 3.30
N THR A 608 66.53 33.45 4.47
CA THR A 608 65.27 32.81 4.82
C THR A 608 64.55 33.69 5.83
N ILE A 609 63.36 34.20 5.50
CA ILE A 609 62.47 34.89 6.44
C ILE A 609 61.35 33.93 6.80
N ARG A 610 61.20 33.63 8.09
CA ARG A 610 60.12 32.77 8.59
C ARG A 610 59.15 33.58 9.45
N ALA A 611 57.87 33.28 9.26
CA ALA A 611 56.78 33.79 10.08
C ALA A 611 55.87 32.61 10.44
N ILE A 612 55.30 32.63 11.62
CA ILE A 612 54.38 31.57 12.10
C ILE A 612 53.03 31.62 11.35
N SER A 613 52.73 32.73 10.68
CA SER A 613 51.53 32.92 9.86
C SER A 613 51.71 34.08 8.87
N SER A 614 51.07 33.99 7.69
CA SER A 614 50.95 35.07 6.71
C SER A 614 49.69 35.94 6.90
N LYS A 615 48.86 35.64 7.92
CA LYS A 615 47.61 36.35 8.26
C LYS A 615 47.53 36.63 9.75
N ILE A 616 47.19 37.86 10.13
CA ILE A 616 47.11 38.35 11.51
C ILE A 616 45.89 39.24 11.71
N ALA A 617 45.20 39.07 12.84
CA ALA A 617 44.12 39.95 13.25
C ALA A 617 44.65 41.34 13.68
N PRO A 618 43.93 42.45 13.36
CA PRO A 618 44.32 43.80 13.79
C PRO A 618 44.60 43.88 15.30
N GLY A 619 45.67 44.57 15.68
CA GLY A 619 46.09 44.71 17.09
C GLY A 619 46.96 43.58 17.65
N LYS A 620 47.06 42.43 16.98
CA LYS A 620 47.98 41.33 17.35
C LYS A 620 49.36 41.50 16.70
N LYS A 621 50.39 40.91 17.33
CA LYS A 621 51.79 40.98 16.89
C LYS A 621 52.25 39.63 16.35
N ILE A 622 53.13 39.63 15.35
CA ILE A 622 53.90 38.47 14.92
C ILE A 622 55.38 38.78 14.94
N LYS A 623 56.21 37.77 15.16
CA LYS A 623 57.66 37.89 15.07
C LYS A 623 58.15 37.22 13.79
N LEU A 624 58.90 37.98 12.99
CA LEU A 624 59.67 37.47 11.88
C LEU A 624 61.04 37.03 12.38
N THR A 625 61.54 35.91 11.88
CA THR A 625 62.91 35.45 12.14
C THR A 625 63.67 35.31 10.83
N THR A 626 64.96 35.60 10.90
CA THR A 626 65.89 35.46 9.78
C THR A 626 67.14 34.73 10.24
N ASN A 627 67.81 34.07 9.30
CA ASN A 627 69.13 33.47 9.49
C ASN A 627 70.28 34.50 9.44
N LEU A 628 70.00 35.80 9.30
CA LEU A 628 71.00 36.87 9.28
C LEU A 628 71.35 37.42 10.68
N PRO A 629 72.61 37.86 10.92
CA PRO A 629 73.01 38.46 12.19
C PRO A 629 72.24 39.75 12.50
N LYS A 630 71.65 39.86 13.70
CA LYS A 630 70.79 41.00 14.09
C LYS A 630 71.49 42.37 14.01
N SER A 631 72.81 42.42 14.16
CA SER A 631 73.61 43.65 14.10
C SER A 631 73.76 44.22 12.68
N LYS A 632 73.39 43.46 11.64
CA LYS A 632 73.57 43.82 10.22
C LYS A 632 72.27 43.91 9.43
N ILE A 633 71.11 43.95 10.11
CA ILE A 633 69.80 43.95 9.44
C ILE A 633 68.95 45.15 9.88
N LYS A 634 68.17 45.69 8.93
CA LYS A 634 67.12 46.67 9.21
C LYS A 634 65.79 46.20 8.63
N TRP A 635 64.79 46.06 9.50
CA TRP A 635 63.42 45.74 9.08
C TRP A 635 62.67 47.00 8.64
N ILE A 636 61.95 46.91 7.53
CA ILE A 636 61.21 48.04 6.96
C ILE A 636 59.81 47.57 6.54
N THR A 637 58.82 48.41 6.84
CA THR A 637 57.41 48.23 6.42
C THR A 637 57.14 49.08 5.19
N SER A 638 56.39 48.54 4.21
CA SER A 638 56.02 49.30 3.02
C SER A 638 55.05 50.45 3.31
N ASN A 639 54.38 50.46 4.47
CA ASN A 639 53.51 51.56 4.89
C ASN A 639 53.44 51.68 6.44
N PRO A 640 54.18 52.62 7.06
CA PRO A 640 54.25 52.75 8.51
C PRO A 640 52.94 53.23 9.16
N LYS A 641 51.99 53.80 8.39
CA LYS A 641 50.67 54.16 8.92
C LYS A 641 49.76 52.94 9.13
N LEU A 642 50.02 51.82 8.44
CA LEU A 642 49.17 50.62 8.46
C LEU A 642 49.76 49.48 9.29
N ALA A 643 51.09 49.35 9.32
CA ALA A 643 51.78 48.44 10.24
C ALA A 643 53.17 48.97 10.58
N THR A 644 53.63 48.71 11.80
CA THR A 644 54.99 49.02 12.26
C THR A 644 55.78 47.73 12.46
N VAL A 645 57.10 47.80 12.23
CA VAL A 645 58.05 46.70 12.50
C VAL A 645 59.20 47.25 13.32
N ASP A 646 59.56 46.56 14.40
CA ASP A 646 60.68 46.97 15.25
C ASP A 646 62.02 46.36 14.80
N LYS A 647 63.12 46.82 15.42
CA LYS A 647 64.48 46.34 15.14
C LYS A 647 64.68 44.83 15.38
N ASN A 648 63.77 44.19 16.10
CA ASN A 648 63.81 42.75 16.41
C ASN A 648 62.90 41.92 15.48
N GLY A 649 62.29 42.54 14.46
CA GLY A 649 61.43 41.87 13.49
C GLY A 649 60.00 41.63 13.96
N VAL A 650 59.54 42.31 15.02
CA VAL A 650 58.15 42.18 15.51
C VAL A 650 57.25 43.15 14.76
N VAL A 651 56.24 42.61 14.07
CA VAL A 651 55.29 43.37 13.25
C VAL A 651 53.97 43.53 13.99
N LYS A 652 53.45 44.76 14.08
CA LYS A 652 52.12 45.09 14.61
C LYS A 652 51.25 45.71 13.52
N ILE A 653 50.09 45.11 13.25
CA ILE A 653 49.13 45.61 12.25
C ILE A 653 48.11 46.53 12.93
N ASN A 654 48.01 47.77 12.44
CA ASN A 654 47.10 48.77 13.01
C ASN A 654 45.74 48.81 12.29
N LYS A 655 45.66 48.43 11.00
CA LYS A 655 44.41 48.35 10.21
C LYS A 655 44.45 47.19 9.21
N LYS A 656 43.28 46.63 8.86
CA LYS A 656 43.14 45.48 7.93
C LYS A 656 43.57 45.87 6.51
N ALA A 657 44.74 45.42 6.07
CA ALA A 657 45.27 45.64 4.71
C ALA A 657 46.35 44.60 4.38
N ALA A 658 46.65 44.41 3.09
CA ALA A 658 47.84 43.67 2.65
C ALA A 658 49.07 44.58 2.73
N ILE A 659 50.12 44.15 3.42
CA ILE A 659 51.32 44.97 3.69
C ILE A 659 52.57 44.12 3.41
N LYS A 660 53.60 44.71 2.83
CA LYS A 660 54.90 44.04 2.59
C LYS A 660 55.90 44.47 3.66
N ILE A 661 56.57 43.49 4.27
CA ILE A 661 57.71 43.71 5.17
C ILE A 661 58.97 43.23 4.48
N GLN A 662 60.00 44.07 4.50
CA GLN A 662 61.29 43.81 3.85
C GLN A 662 62.42 43.86 4.88
N ILE A 663 63.48 43.11 4.61
CA ILE A 663 64.74 43.17 5.35
C ILE A 663 65.79 43.80 4.42
N LYS A 664 66.53 44.79 4.92
CA LYS A 664 67.61 45.46 4.20
C LYS A 664 68.92 45.30 4.94
#